data_AF-A0AAQ2J8R4-F1
#
_entry.id   AF-A0AAQ2J8R4-F1
#
_cell.length_a   1.000
_cell.length_b   1.000
_cell.length_c   1.000
_cell.angle_alpha   90.00
_cell.angle_beta   90.00
_cell.angle_gamma   90.00
#
_symmetry.space_group_name_H-M   'P 1'
#
loop_
_entity.id
_entity.type
_entity.pdbx_description
1 polymer ?
#
loop_
_entity_poly.entity_id
_entity_poly.type
_entity_poly.pdbx_seq_one_letter_code
_entity_poly.pdbx_strand_id
1 'polypeptide(L)'
;MDELLQHATHLANQTSHALSMPIKGRVAYVVSHGQSYASNGYAIRTQGVAKALNQHGFETLCFVRPGRPWELKQNSQPTPPEVTLQGVRYIHSRWPNDVAPTNEREHLEASVQQFMTLFSVYRPEVVLAASNWIVGLPAWVAAKRLGLPFYNEVRGFWELSRAAQDPAFESSKTCQIEAERDTFVAKQGLTTFTLNTPMQEELVKRGVKRESIQLVPNGVSELTNIAPADPALKKRLGIQEGDKVVGYIGSHSVYEGLDTLIAACEALVQQGQSLKLLLVGDSLNLSHTAEYKSAVSDKPWLVHVGRIPHEEVALYYTLIDTVVIPRKSLKVCNIVPPMKAAEALSYGKCLVVSNVAPLLEYACKYDSVVSFEAGNIKSLATALERSLKLPAPKPSTDLLFSSHTEPMTRSLNGEENALRQKIAAKAQAKLLPTTSSFGTFSHPEIIELPRKDPLWYSVSVKAGQSLIIEAASEYRNIKGSQNRKAVLLVNAFDAQGDPVDKPCGKMAKSGHLKAYFKYLPCTQNQIQELHSFTVPEGVNEIRVGVCGFNKKDGEQVLLRELRVKPKPDKSQPTQFVPPSAQAAEISILGWPEQPSNGKPYVIGVMDEFTTGCFEQDVNLIQPRPDNWYALAEKYKPEFFFIESAWKGNYGSWQYRVADYANKPGQEIAHICQYAREKGIPTLFWNKEDPVHHQKFMCSAKLVDHIFTTDANMKDSYQAKTGNPNVHALPFAAQPALHKPAPLSGRKPRACFAGSWYGNRHAERGEAMRWLLQAANQHGLDIYDRNHGTGIFPFPEEYQSGIKGSLPYKDLCKEYSRYRVFLNVNSVTNSPTMFSRRVFELMACGTPVVSTYAKGIENLFESDAVWLVDSQEEADKALYTLMTDDVEWRRRSLAGIREVFARHTYAHRLNDIFDRLGIETKMSTNPFIALVSEAHSLSELEALHVFANKQSYRHFKLGVVCEPGLVQLAGSISKNITLLQRGQKTSWLKESHASTSCAGWISPQNQYGEHYLRDLANASLYQPDAAGWAKSVENDCFTYGRQTILSSAIWKMAEFSNQLINMHFDAAILRDDLYVADHDQFQLASSARQMV
;
A
#
# COMPACT_ATOMS: atom_id res chain seq x y z
N MET A 1 20.34 40.46 -15.24
CA MET A 1 20.28 39.16 -14.53
C MET A 1 20.84 39.41 -13.13
N ASP A 2 20.01 39.24 -12.11
CA ASP A 2 20.37 39.43 -10.70
C ASP A 2 21.55 38.54 -10.26
N GLU A 3 22.30 38.96 -9.23
CA GLU A 3 23.54 38.33 -8.76
C GLU A 3 23.35 36.84 -8.43
N LEU A 4 22.22 36.48 -7.82
CA LEU A 4 21.92 35.10 -7.46
C LEU A 4 21.79 34.19 -8.70
N LEU A 5 21.23 34.70 -9.81
CA LEU A 5 21.08 33.95 -11.06
C LEU A 5 22.43 33.80 -11.80
N GLN A 6 23.29 34.83 -11.74
CA GLN A 6 24.66 34.73 -12.25
C GLN A 6 25.43 33.67 -11.48
N HIS A 7 25.30 33.66 -10.16
CA HIS A 7 25.92 32.66 -9.29
C HIS A 7 25.38 31.24 -9.53
N ALA A 8 24.05 31.08 -9.64
CA ALA A 8 23.44 29.79 -9.99
C ALA A 8 23.94 29.26 -11.34
N THR A 9 24.07 30.14 -12.33
CA THR A 9 24.60 29.78 -13.66
C THR A 9 26.07 29.37 -13.58
N HIS A 10 26.87 30.08 -12.77
CA HIS A 10 28.26 29.69 -12.50
C HIS A 10 28.32 28.29 -11.87
N LEU A 11 27.56 28.04 -10.80
CA LEU A 11 27.48 26.72 -10.15
C LEU A 11 27.06 25.61 -11.13
N ALA A 12 26.07 25.89 -11.99
CA ALA A 12 25.53 24.90 -12.92
C ALA A 12 26.51 24.53 -14.05
N ASN A 13 27.51 25.38 -14.32
CA ASN A 13 28.55 25.15 -15.32
C ASN A 13 29.84 24.54 -14.74
N GLN A 14 29.92 24.36 -13.42
CA GLN A 14 31.06 23.69 -12.80
C GLN A 14 31.09 22.21 -13.17
N THR A 15 32.28 21.72 -13.50
CA THR A 15 32.50 20.31 -13.87
C THR A 15 32.06 19.39 -12.73
N SER A 16 31.27 18.37 -13.07
CA SER A 16 30.85 17.32 -12.15
C SER A 16 30.66 16.03 -12.93
N HIS A 17 30.63 14.90 -12.23
CA HIS A 17 30.40 13.61 -12.84
C HIS A 17 28.92 13.44 -13.16
N ALA A 18 28.63 12.93 -14.35
CA ALA A 18 27.27 12.51 -14.68
C ALA A 18 26.79 11.47 -13.66
N LEU A 19 25.49 11.48 -13.36
CA LEU A 19 24.89 10.50 -12.47
C LEU A 19 25.15 9.08 -13.00
N SER A 20 25.74 8.24 -12.17
CA SER A 20 25.97 6.83 -12.50
C SER A 20 24.66 6.04 -12.43
N MET A 21 24.31 5.34 -13.52
CA MET A 21 23.18 4.40 -13.60
C MET A 21 21.84 4.97 -13.08
N PRO A 22 21.23 5.97 -13.76
CA PRO A 22 19.87 6.41 -13.44
C PRO A 22 18.90 5.22 -13.48
N ILE A 23 17.93 5.18 -12.55
CA ILE A 23 16.88 4.16 -12.53
C ILE A 23 15.79 4.58 -13.51
N LYS A 24 15.59 3.75 -14.53
CA LYS A 24 14.59 3.99 -15.58
C LYS A 24 13.20 4.19 -14.99
N GLY A 25 12.50 5.22 -15.45
CA GLY A 25 11.17 5.61 -15.00
C GLY A 25 11.14 6.35 -13.66
N ARG A 26 12.28 6.61 -13.01
CA ARG A 26 12.30 7.29 -11.71
C ARG A 26 12.34 8.82 -11.89
N VAL A 27 11.36 9.51 -11.30
CA VAL A 27 11.21 10.97 -11.40
C VAL A 27 11.54 11.61 -10.06
N ALA A 28 12.50 12.54 -10.04
CA ALA A 28 12.71 13.43 -8.91
C ALA A 28 11.77 14.64 -9.03
N TYR A 29 10.64 14.57 -8.34
CA TYR A 29 9.66 15.66 -8.30
C TYR A 29 9.98 16.61 -7.15
N VAL A 30 10.67 17.70 -7.43
CA VAL A 30 11.11 18.67 -6.42
C VAL A 30 9.99 19.67 -6.13
N VAL A 31 9.58 19.76 -4.86
CA VAL A 31 8.37 20.47 -4.45
C VAL A 31 8.60 21.33 -3.20
N SER A 32 7.90 22.47 -3.17
CA SER A 32 7.87 23.35 -2.00
C SER A 32 6.99 22.79 -0.86
N HIS A 33 5.89 22.11 -1.19
CA HIS A 33 4.92 21.55 -0.24
C HIS A 33 4.44 20.15 -0.67
N GLY A 34 4.23 19.28 0.31
CA GLY A 34 3.72 17.92 0.14
C GLY A 34 2.66 17.56 1.19
N GLN A 35 1.79 16.59 0.88
CA GLN A 35 0.78 16.11 1.82
C GLN A 35 1.36 15.38 3.03
N SER A 36 2.67 15.10 3.04
CA SER A 36 3.38 14.58 4.21
C SER A 36 3.34 15.50 5.43
N TYR A 37 3.07 16.80 5.24
CA TYR A 37 2.95 17.74 6.37
C TYR A 37 2.00 18.94 6.12
N ALA A 38 1.50 19.15 4.90
CA ALA A 38 0.67 20.31 4.56
C ALA A 38 -0.60 19.87 3.82
N SER A 39 -1.70 20.62 4.01
CA SER A 39 -3.00 20.33 3.38
C SER A 39 -3.46 21.42 2.40
N ASN A 40 -2.56 22.31 1.97
CA ASN A 40 -2.88 23.39 1.05
C ASN A 40 -2.97 22.91 -0.42
N GLY A 41 -3.45 23.78 -1.33
CA GLY A 41 -3.60 23.42 -2.75
C GLY A 41 -2.31 22.94 -3.41
N TYR A 42 -1.14 23.50 -3.05
CA TYR A 42 0.13 23.02 -3.58
C TYR A 42 0.42 21.58 -3.16
N ALA A 43 0.17 21.23 -1.90
CA ALA A 43 0.32 19.87 -1.39
C ALA A 43 -0.66 18.89 -2.05
N ILE A 44 -1.94 19.27 -2.18
CA ILE A 44 -2.96 18.45 -2.85
C ILE A 44 -2.58 18.18 -4.31
N ARG A 45 -2.12 19.20 -5.04
CA ARG A 45 -1.65 19.03 -6.42
C ARG A 45 -0.39 18.17 -6.49
N THR A 46 0.59 18.37 -5.61
CA THR A 46 1.79 17.51 -5.54
C THR A 46 1.40 16.04 -5.42
N GLN A 47 0.50 15.71 -4.48
CA GLN A 47 0.01 14.35 -4.31
C GLN A 47 -0.69 13.83 -5.57
N GLY A 48 -1.60 14.61 -6.14
CA GLY A 48 -2.39 14.21 -7.30
C GLY A 48 -1.55 13.96 -8.55
N VAL A 49 -0.61 14.86 -8.86
CA VAL A 49 0.31 14.70 -10.00
C VAL A 49 1.25 13.51 -9.78
N ALA A 50 1.83 13.34 -8.58
CA ALA A 50 2.71 12.21 -8.29
C ALA A 50 1.98 10.87 -8.37
N LYS A 51 0.75 10.77 -7.84
CA LYS A 51 -0.10 9.58 -7.96
C LYS A 51 -0.41 9.28 -9.43
N ALA A 52 -0.73 10.30 -10.22
CA ALA A 52 -1.00 10.15 -11.65
C ALA A 52 0.22 9.68 -12.45
N LEU A 53 1.40 10.24 -12.20
CA LEU A 53 2.64 9.77 -12.82
C LEU A 53 2.95 8.31 -12.42
N ASN A 54 2.72 7.93 -11.16
CA ASN A 54 2.88 6.55 -10.72
C ASN A 54 1.89 5.59 -11.42
N GLN A 55 0.66 6.04 -11.70
CA GLN A 55 -0.32 5.27 -12.48
C GLN A 55 0.12 5.08 -13.94
N HIS A 56 0.88 6.03 -14.49
CA HIS A 56 1.50 5.94 -15.81
C HIS A 56 2.83 5.15 -15.83
N GLY A 57 3.18 4.51 -14.72
CA GLY A 57 4.32 3.59 -14.62
C GLY A 57 5.64 4.23 -14.22
N PHE A 58 5.66 5.52 -13.84
CA PHE A 58 6.84 6.12 -13.23
C PHE A 58 6.99 5.73 -11.76
N GLU A 59 8.21 5.84 -11.24
CA GLU A 59 8.47 5.89 -9.80
C GLU A 59 8.73 7.34 -9.40
N THR A 60 7.70 8.05 -8.96
CA THR A 60 7.78 9.46 -8.59
C THR A 60 8.17 9.62 -7.12
N LEU A 61 9.31 10.29 -6.89
CA LEU A 61 9.81 10.64 -5.56
C LEU A 61 9.67 12.15 -5.35
N CYS A 62 8.82 12.55 -4.40
CA CYS A 62 8.60 13.94 -4.06
C CYS A 62 9.71 14.45 -3.12
N PHE A 63 10.71 15.12 -3.68
CA PHE A 63 11.77 15.76 -2.91
C PHE A 63 11.28 17.09 -2.36
N VAL A 64 10.99 17.13 -1.07
CA VAL A 64 10.54 18.34 -0.39
C VAL A 64 11.74 19.28 -0.21
N ARG A 65 11.49 20.59 -0.32
CA ARG A 65 12.49 21.64 0.00
C ARG A 65 13.25 21.29 1.29
N PRO A 66 14.60 21.31 1.27
CA PRO A 66 15.40 21.09 2.47
C PRO A 66 14.95 21.98 3.65
N GLY A 67 14.97 21.42 4.85
CA GLY A 67 14.52 22.06 6.09
C GLY A 67 13.03 21.88 6.41
N ARG A 68 12.17 21.51 5.45
CA ARG A 68 10.74 21.29 5.69
C ARG A 68 10.44 19.84 6.11
N PRO A 69 9.58 19.61 7.11
CA PRO A 69 8.73 20.59 7.81
C PRO A 69 9.37 21.28 9.03
N TRP A 70 10.58 20.90 9.45
CA TRP A 70 11.20 21.34 10.70
C TRP A 70 11.28 22.86 10.90
N GLU A 71 11.50 23.62 9.82
CA GLU A 71 11.48 25.10 9.87
C GLU A 71 10.15 25.72 10.30
N LEU A 72 9.02 25.00 10.17
CA LEU A 72 7.70 25.58 10.39
C LEU A 72 7.35 25.77 11.88
N LYS A 73 8.13 25.21 12.82
CA LYS A 73 7.90 25.24 14.29
C LYS A 73 6.49 24.77 14.76
N GLN A 74 5.61 24.37 13.85
CA GLN A 74 4.20 24.02 14.10
C GLN A 74 3.93 22.51 14.16
N ASN A 75 4.92 21.66 13.82
CA ASN A 75 4.76 20.20 13.87
C ASN A 75 5.41 19.63 15.14
N SER A 76 4.58 19.17 16.07
CA SER A 76 4.98 18.43 17.26
C SER A 76 5.26 16.95 16.99
N GLN A 77 5.01 16.44 15.77
CA GLN A 77 5.28 15.06 15.42
C GLN A 77 6.62 14.87 14.66
N PRO A 78 7.44 13.87 15.04
CA PRO A 78 8.67 13.56 14.33
C PRO A 78 8.35 13.08 12.90
N THR A 79 8.75 13.86 11.90
CA THR A 79 8.67 13.44 10.49
C THR A 79 9.93 12.63 10.13
N PRO A 80 9.80 11.38 9.67
CA PRO A 80 10.96 10.61 9.22
C PRO A 80 11.52 11.18 7.90
N PRO A 81 12.80 10.91 7.56
CA PRO A 81 13.42 11.37 6.31
C PRO A 81 12.70 10.88 5.04
N GLU A 82 11.97 9.77 5.13
CA GLU A 82 11.14 9.24 4.05
C GLU A 82 9.73 8.93 4.57
N VAL A 83 8.71 9.43 3.87
CA VAL A 83 7.30 9.20 4.21
C VAL A 83 6.58 8.71 2.96
N THR A 84 5.84 7.60 3.04
CA THR A 84 4.97 7.14 1.95
C THR A 84 3.51 7.37 2.30
N LEU A 85 2.81 8.20 1.52
CA LEU A 85 1.37 8.48 1.66
C LEU A 85 0.62 8.09 0.41
N GLN A 86 -0.32 7.16 0.54
CA GLN A 86 -1.17 6.67 -0.56
C GLN A 86 -0.38 6.28 -1.84
N GLY A 87 0.80 5.68 -1.67
CA GLY A 87 1.68 5.26 -2.77
C GLY A 87 2.57 6.36 -3.37
N VAL A 88 2.59 7.56 -2.78
CA VAL A 88 3.53 8.65 -3.13
C VAL A 88 4.61 8.73 -2.06
N ARG A 89 5.88 8.67 -2.47
CA ARG A 89 7.05 8.76 -1.59
C ARG A 89 7.49 10.21 -1.47
N TYR A 90 7.64 10.70 -0.24
CA TYR A 90 8.16 12.02 0.09
C TYR A 90 9.54 11.87 0.73
N ILE A 91 10.53 12.57 0.17
CA ILE A 91 11.89 12.61 0.67
C ILE A 91 12.10 13.96 1.36
N HIS A 92 12.38 13.89 2.65
CA HIS A 92 12.65 15.02 3.53
C HIS A 92 14.13 15.05 3.89
N SER A 93 14.73 16.25 3.89
CA SER A 93 16.10 16.46 4.33
C SER A 93 16.18 17.62 5.30
N ARG A 94 16.91 17.43 6.40
CA ARG A 94 17.20 18.46 7.38
C ARG A 94 18.34 19.36 6.92
N TRP A 95 18.41 20.55 7.51
CA TRP A 95 19.64 21.32 7.46
C TRP A 95 20.70 20.71 8.36
N PRO A 96 21.99 20.91 8.06
CA PRO A 96 23.06 20.62 9.02
C PRO A 96 22.77 21.31 10.37
N ASN A 97 22.84 20.56 11.46
CA ASN A 97 22.53 21.01 12.82
C ASN A 97 21.13 21.64 13.00
N ASP A 98 20.19 21.35 12.09
CA ASP A 98 18.85 21.96 12.03
C ASP A 98 18.85 23.51 11.91
N VAL A 99 19.95 24.10 11.39
CA VAL A 99 20.07 25.55 11.19
C VAL A 99 19.87 25.92 9.72
N ALA A 100 18.80 26.66 9.44
CA ALA A 100 18.55 27.15 8.08
C ALA A 100 19.60 28.21 7.67
N PRO A 101 20.11 28.17 6.43
CA PRO A 101 20.99 29.21 5.90
C PRO A 101 20.38 30.60 5.98
N THR A 102 21.21 31.60 6.30
CA THR A 102 20.72 32.95 6.67
C THR A 102 20.52 33.89 5.48
N ASN A 103 21.24 33.68 4.39
CA ASN A 103 21.09 34.45 3.15
C ASN A 103 20.80 33.57 1.94
N GLU A 104 20.33 34.20 0.86
CA GLU A 104 19.85 33.50 -0.35
C GLU A 104 20.95 32.70 -1.06
N ARG A 105 22.20 33.18 -1.04
CA ARG A 105 23.33 32.53 -1.69
C ARG A 105 23.71 31.24 -0.97
N GLU A 106 23.89 31.31 0.35
CA GLU A 106 24.14 30.13 1.18
C GLU A 106 22.98 29.13 1.08
N HIS A 107 21.74 29.63 1.05
CA HIS A 107 20.57 28.79 0.89
C HIS A 107 20.57 28.05 -0.47
N LEU A 108 20.92 28.75 -1.56
CA LEU A 108 21.06 28.14 -2.88
C LEU A 108 22.15 27.07 -2.88
N GLU A 109 23.36 27.39 -2.42
CA GLU A 109 24.50 26.46 -2.40
C GLU A 109 24.21 25.21 -1.57
N ALA A 110 23.67 25.39 -0.35
CA ALA A 110 23.29 24.28 0.53
C ALA A 110 22.18 23.41 -0.10
N SER A 111 21.18 24.03 -0.72
CA SER A 111 20.10 23.29 -1.40
C SER A 111 20.62 22.51 -2.61
N VAL A 112 21.53 23.10 -3.40
CA VAL A 112 22.18 22.41 -4.53
C VAL A 112 22.96 21.19 -4.04
N GLN A 113 23.77 21.35 -2.99
CA GLN A 113 24.54 20.25 -2.45
C GLN A 113 23.65 19.13 -1.93
N GLN A 114 22.56 19.49 -1.24
CA GLN A 114 21.58 18.53 -0.74
C GLN A 114 20.88 17.79 -1.88
N PHE A 115 20.40 18.48 -2.91
CA PHE A 115 19.77 17.82 -4.06
C PHE A 115 20.76 16.98 -4.86
N MET A 116 22.01 17.42 -5.04
CA MET A 116 23.02 16.59 -5.69
C MET A 116 23.27 15.29 -4.92
N THR A 117 23.31 15.38 -3.59
CA THR A 117 23.49 14.22 -2.71
C THR A 117 22.29 13.28 -2.85
N LEU A 118 21.08 13.81 -2.71
CA LEU A 118 19.83 13.04 -2.81
C LEU A 118 19.63 12.44 -4.21
N PHE A 119 19.91 13.17 -5.29
CA PHE A 119 19.80 12.62 -6.64
C PHE A 119 20.86 11.55 -6.90
N SER A 120 22.05 11.67 -6.30
CA SER A 120 23.07 10.60 -6.34
C SER A 120 22.61 9.34 -5.58
N VAL A 121 21.91 9.51 -4.46
CA VAL A 121 21.32 8.41 -3.67
C VAL A 121 20.18 7.73 -4.42
N TYR A 122 19.18 8.51 -4.80
CA TYR A 122 17.92 8.01 -5.32
C TYR A 122 17.94 7.77 -6.83
N ARG A 123 18.99 8.21 -7.53
CA ARG A 123 19.25 7.97 -8.95
C ARG A 123 18.05 8.20 -9.88
N PRO A 124 17.41 9.38 -9.86
CA PRO A 124 16.31 9.67 -10.78
C PRO A 124 16.81 9.70 -12.23
N GLU A 125 15.96 9.30 -13.17
CA GLU A 125 16.21 9.47 -14.60
C GLU A 125 15.98 10.91 -15.05
N VAL A 126 15.01 11.60 -14.43
CA VAL A 126 14.63 12.98 -14.76
C VAL A 126 14.31 13.80 -13.50
N VAL A 127 14.52 15.11 -13.57
CA VAL A 127 14.15 16.06 -12.51
C VAL A 127 13.00 16.93 -13.00
N LEU A 128 11.90 16.92 -12.25
CA LEU A 128 10.75 17.80 -12.44
C LEU A 128 10.66 18.73 -11.23
N ALA A 129 10.85 20.03 -11.41
CA ALA A 129 10.68 20.99 -10.32
C ALA A 129 9.36 21.75 -10.45
N ALA A 130 8.63 21.87 -9.34
CA ALA A 130 7.43 22.69 -9.28
C ALA A 130 7.70 24.04 -8.60
N SER A 131 7.00 25.09 -9.05
CA SER A 131 7.13 26.46 -8.50
C SER A 131 7.37 26.50 -6.98
N ASN A 132 8.27 27.33 -6.49
CA ASN A 132 8.90 28.51 -7.13
C ASN A 132 10.43 28.37 -7.30
N TRP A 133 11.10 29.46 -7.64
CA TRP A 133 12.55 29.54 -7.84
C TRP A 133 13.37 29.03 -6.65
N ILE A 134 12.86 29.12 -5.41
CA ILE A 134 13.56 28.64 -4.20
C ILE A 134 13.83 27.13 -4.28
N VAL A 135 12.94 26.37 -4.92
CA VAL A 135 13.13 24.93 -5.14
C VAL A 135 13.58 24.62 -6.56
N GLY A 136 13.10 25.36 -7.55
CA GLY A 136 13.39 25.12 -8.95
C GLY A 136 14.81 25.49 -9.38
N LEU A 137 15.35 26.60 -8.85
CA LEU A 137 16.71 27.04 -9.16
C LEU A 137 17.77 26.05 -8.67
N PRO A 138 17.80 25.64 -7.37
CA PRO A 138 18.76 24.64 -6.92
C PRO A 138 18.56 23.26 -7.56
N ALA A 139 17.31 22.85 -7.85
CA ALA A 139 17.03 21.60 -8.54
C ALA A 139 17.59 21.59 -9.97
N TRP A 140 17.44 22.71 -10.70
CA TRP A 140 18.03 22.86 -12.03
C TRP A 140 19.56 22.78 -12.00
N VAL A 141 20.21 23.51 -11.07
CA VAL A 141 21.67 23.46 -10.92
C VAL A 141 22.13 22.03 -10.64
N ALA A 142 21.48 21.32 -9.71
CA ALA A 142 21.81 19.94 -9.38
C ALA A 142 21.59 18.99 -10.57
N ALA A 143 20.46 19.12 -11.28
CA ALA A 143 20.17 18.34 -12.48
C ALA A 143 21.23 18.56 -13.56
N LYS A 144 21.60 19.81 -13.84
CA LYS A 144 22.60 20.15 -14.86
C LYS A 144 23.98 19.59 -14.50
N ARG A 145 24.42 19.72 -13.25
CA ARG A 145 25.70 19.18 -12.78
C ARG A 145 25.74 17.65 -12.88
N LEU A 146 24.62 16.98 -12.65
CA LEU A 146 24.51 15.51 -12.73
C LEU A 146 24.16 14.99 -14.14
N GLY A 147 24.00 15.87 -15.14
CA GLY A 147 23.65 15.47 -16.51
C GLY A 147 22.22 14.96 -16.67
N LEU A 148 21.30 15.36 -15.78
CA LEU A 148 19.90 14.91 -15.79
C LEU A 148 19.01 15.85 -16.61
N PRO A 149 18.05 15.32 -17.40
CA PRO A 149 16.98 16.11 -18.02
C PRO A 149 16.18 16.87 -16.96
N PHE A 150 16.03 18.19 -17.17
CA PHE A 150 15.29 19.07 -16.27
C PHE A 150 13.99 19.54 -16.91
N TYR A 151 12.90 19.44 -16.15
CA TYR A 151 11.57 19.90 -16.49
C TYR A 151 11.06 20.83 -15.39
N ASN A 152 10.21 21.78 -15.75
CA ASN A 152 9.64 22.72 -14.80
C ASN A 152 8.12 22.69 -14.85
N GLU A 153 7.45 22.86 -13.71
CA GLU A 153 6.02 23.03 -13.60
C GLU A 153 5.72 24.36 -12.90
N VAL A 154 5.20 25.32 -13.67
CA VAL A 154 4.75 26.61 -13.14
C VAL A 154 3.30 26.49 -12.69
N ARG A 155 3.10 26.39 -11.37
CA ARG A 155 1.80 26.18 -10.72
C ARG A 155 1.10 27.48 -10.30
N GLY A 156 1.80 28.59 -10.34
CA GLY A 156 1.31 29.91 -9.96
C GLY A 156 2.44 30.93 -9.94
N PHE A 157 2.08 32.19 -9.72
CA PHE A 157 3.00 33.32 -9.61
C PHE A 157 2.93 33.86 -8.18
N TRP A 158 3.92 33.49 -7.36
CA TRP A 158 3.91 33.77 -5.92
C TRP A 158 4.05 35.27 -5.64
N GLU A 159 4.83 35.97 -6.46
CA GLU A 159 5.00 37.42 -6.42
C GLU A 159 3.68 38.15 -6.65
N LEU A 160 2.84 37.65 -7.59
CA LEU A 160 1.51 38.21 -7.85
C LEU A 160 0.52 37.88 -6.74
N SER A 161 0.66 36.71 -6.11
CA SER A 161 -0.16 36.30 -4.97
C SER A 161 0.12 37.14 -3.72
N ARG A 162 1.38 37.56 -3.54
CA ARG A 162 1.80 38.50 -2.49
C ARG A 162 1.37 39.93 -2.81
N ALA A 163 1.56 40.40 -4.04
CA ALA A 163 1.11 41.72 -4.49
C ALA A 163 -0.40 41.94 -4.30
N ALA A 164 -1.21 40.89 -4.44
CA ALA A 164 -2.65 40.94 -4.18
C ALA A 164 -3.02 41.17 -2.70
N GLN A 165 -2.09 40.93 -1.76
CA GLN A 165 -2.28 41.15 -0.32
C GLN A 165 -1.55 42.40 0.17
N ASP A 166 -0.44 42.75 -0.49
CA ASP A 166 0.39 43.92 -0.21
C ASP A 166 0.61 44.71 -1.52
N PRO A 167 -0.25 45.70 -1.83
CA PRO A 167 -0.12 46.48 -3.06
C PRO A 167 1.21 47.24 -3.17
N ALA A 168 1.86 47.59 -2.03
CA ALA A 168 3.17 48.24 -2.05
C ALA A 168 4.29 47.29 -2.51
N PHE A 169 4.09 45.98 -2.37
CA PHE A 169 5.03 44.97 -2.89
C PHE A 169 5.05 44.93 -4.42
N GLU A 170 3.93 45.20 -5.10
CA GLU A 170 3.83 45.06 -6.57
C GLU A 170 4.85 45.93 -7.31
N SER A 171 5.08 47.16 -6.83
CA SER A 171 6.03 48.11 -7.39
C SER A 171 7.46 47.96 -6.87
N SER A 172 7.70 47.02 -5.94
CA SER A 172 9.01 46.83 -5.32
C SER A 172 10.01 46.14 -6.26
N LYS A 173 11.31 46.43 -6.06
CA LYS A 173 12.40 45.72 -6.75
C LYS A 173 12.39 44.23 -6.43
N THR A 174 11.99 43.85 -5.22
CA THR A 174 11.91 42.44 -4.79
C THR A 174 10.89 41.65 -5.61
N CYS A 175 9.70 42.21 -5.89
CA CYS A 175 8.71 41.59 -6.77
C CYS A 175 9.26 41.33 -8.17
N GLN A 176 9.98 42.30 -8.74
CA GLN A 176 10.62 42.15 -10.05
C GLN A 176 11.68 41.04 -10.05
N ILE A 177 12.52 41.01 -9.01
CA ILE A 177 13.57 39.98 -8.84
C ILE A 177 12.94 38.58 -8.72
N GLU A 178 11.89 38.40 -7.91
CA GLU A 178 11.19 37.12 -7.78
C GLU A 178 10.60 36.65 -9.12
N ALA A 179 9.93 37.54 -9.86
CA ALA A 179 9.40 37.25 -11.19
C ALA A 179 10.50 36.85 -12.19
N GLU A 180 11.63 37.57 -12.18
CA GLU A 180 12.79 37.28 -13.03
C GLU A 180 13.39 35.91 -12.72
N ARG A 181 13.51 35.55 -11.43
CA ARG A 181 14.06 34.27 -10.99
C ARG A 181 13.17 33.08 -11.38
N ASP A 182 11.85 33.18 -11.16
CA ASP A 182 10.91 32.13 -11.60
C ASP A 182 10.89 31.96 -13.12
N THR A 183 10.93 33.09 -13.85
CA THR A 183 11.04 33.09 -15.32
C THR A 183 12.33 32.43 -15.79
N PHE A 184 13.44 32.70 -15.12
CA PHE A 184 14.72 32.10 -15.45
C PHE A 184 14.64 30.57 -15.35
N VAL A 185 14.11 30.03 -14.25
CA VAL A 185 13.95 28.58 -14.05
C VAL A 185 13.06 27.98 -15.14
N ALA A 186 11.93 28.62 -15.47
CA ALA A 186 11.05 28.15 -16.55
C ALA A 186 11.73 28.09 -17.93
N LYS A 187 12.67 29.00 -18.21
CA LYS A 187 13.47 28.98 -19.45
C LYS A 187 14.48 27.83 -19.51
N GLN A 188 14.84 27.25 -18.36
CA GLN A 188 15.82 26.16 -18.31
C GLN A 188 15.18 24.77 -18.52
N GLY A 189 13.86 24.63 -18.35
CA GLY A 189 13.16 23.37 -18.58
C GLY A 189 13.19 22.95 -20.05
N LEU A 190 13.43 21.67 -20.32
CA LEU A 190 13.23 21.07 -21.65
C LEU A 190 11.77 21.22 -22.10
N THR A 191 10.86 21.10 -21.14
CA THR A 191 9.43 21.45 -21.24
C THR A 191 9.01 22.11 -19.93
N THR A 192 8.20 23.16 -20.04
CA THR A 192 7.56 23.85 -18.92
C THR A 192 6.07 23.53 -18.92
N PHE A 193 5.58 22.91 -17.87
CA PHE A 193 4.16 22.64 -17.68
C PHE A 193 3.50 23.82 -16.95
N THR A 194 2.27 24.16 -17.32
CA THR A 194 1.48 25.18 -16.63
C THR A 194 -0.01 24.87 -16.67
N LEU A 195 -0.85 25.60 -15.94
CA LEU A 195 -2.19 25.14 -15.59
C LEU A 195 -3.26 25.47 -16.62
N ASN A 196 -3.15 26.60 -17.31
CA ASN A 196 -4.19 27.13 -18.19
C ASN A 196 -3.60 28.06 -19.26
N THR A 197 -4.45 28.53 -20.17
CA THR A 197 -4.02 29.42 -21.27
C THR A 197 -3.51 30.77 -20.75
N PRO A 198 -4.18 31.46 -19.81
CA PRO A 198 -3.64 32.71 -19.24
C PRO A 198 -2.23 32.60 -18.65
N MET A 199 -1.91 31.51 -17.94
CA MET A 199 -0.55 31.29 -17.44
C MET A 199 0.45 31.00 -18.57
N GLN A 200 0.04 30.26 -19.61
CA GLN A 200 0.88 30.06 -20.79
C GLN A 200 1.21 31.39 -21.47
N GLU A 201 0.21 32.26 -21.67
CA GLU A 201 0.41 33.58 -22.26
C GLU A 201 1.33 34.47 -21.41
N GLU A 202 1.17 34.45 -20.08
CA GLU A 202 2.05 35.19 -19.18
C GLU A 202 3.50 34.66 -19.23
N LEU A 203 3.70 33.35 -19.32
CA LEU A 203 5.04 32.76 -19.48
C LEU A 203 5.68 33.12 -20.82
N VAL A 204 4.90 33.13 -21.90
CA VAL A 204 5.34 33.59 -23.23
C VAL A 204 5.76 35.06 -23.17
N LYS A 205 4.95 35.91 -22.53
CA LYS A 205 5.26 37.32 -22.33
C LYS A 205 6.56 37.52 -21.54
N ARG A 206 6.84 36.63 -20.57
CA ARG A 206 8.09 36.59 -19.80
C ARG A 206 9.28 35.98 -20.59
N GLY A 207 9.03 35.50 -21.82
CA GLY A 207 10.03 35.03 -22.76
C GLY A 207 10.29 33.52 -22.74
N VAL A 208 9.41 32.71 -22.16
CA VAL A 208 9.44 31.24 -22.31
C VAL A 208 8.89 30.89 -23.71
N LYS A 209 9.56 29.99 -24.44
CA LYS A 209 9.18 29.64 -25.81
C LYS A 209 7.84 28.89 -25.81
N ARG A 210 6.86 29.33 -26.60
CA ARG A 210 5.51 28.72 -26.62
C ARG A 210 5.54 27.22 -26.90
N GLU A 211 6.35 26.78 -27.85
CA GLU A 211 6.51 25.37 -28.23
C GLU A 211 7.13 24.50 -27.13
N SER A 212 7.67 25.12 -26.07
CA SER A 212 8.20 24.43 -24.89
C SER A 212 7.21 24.40 -23.72
N ILE A 213 6.01 24.98 -23.87
CA ILE A 213 5.00 25.04 -22.82
C ILE A 213 3.87 24.05 -23.11
N GLN A 214 3.50 23.26 -22.11
CA GLN A 214 2.34 22.37 -22.17
C GLN A 214 1.34 22.64 -21.03
N LEU A 215 0.06 22.44 -21.31
CA LEU A 215 -1.01 22.63 -20.33
C LEU A 215 -1.27 21.34 -19.56
N VAL A 216 -1.28 21.46 -18.23
CA VAL A 216 -1.62 20.40 -17.27
C VAL A 216 -2.57 21.03 -16.24
N PRO A 217 -3.89 21.03 -16.52
CA PRO A 217 -4.87 21.70 -15.68
C PRO A 217 -4.93 21.18 -14.24
N ASN A 218 -5.59 21.94 -13.36
CA ASN A 218 -5.98 21.42 -12.06
C ASN A 218 -6.97 20.27 -12.22
N GLY A 219 -6.95 19.33 -11.29
CA GLY A 219 -7.81 18.17 -11.30
C GLY A 219 -7.96 17.56 -9.92
N VAL A 220 -8.59 16.39 -9.89
CA VAL A 220 -8.76 15.54 -8.71
C VAL A 220 -8.08 14.19 -8.94
N SER A 221 -7.66 13.53 -7.86
CA SER A 221 -6.96 12.24 -7.94
C SER A 221 -7.88 11.07 -8.31
N GLU A 222 -9.15 11.18 -7.96
CA GLU A 222 -10.22 10.22 -8.21
C GLU A 222 -11.57 10.94 -8.19
N LEU A 223 -12.58 10.36 -8.84
CA LEU A 223 -13.92 10.91 -8.80
C LEU A 223 -14.60 10.54 -7.49
N THR A 224 -15.23 11.51 -6.84
CA THR A 224 -15.91 11.28 -5.57
C THR A 224 -17.23 10.55 -5.78
N ASN A 225 -17.50 9.56 -4.95
CA ASN A 225 -18.84 8.99 -4.84
C ASN A 225 -19.71 9.94 -4.00
N ILE A 226 -20.76 10.50 -4.60
CA ILE A 226 -21.60 11.52 -3.96
C ILE A 226 -22.57 10.82 -3.00
N ALA A 227 -22.32 10.92 -1.71
CA ALA A 227 -23.23 10.46 -0.66
C ALA A 227 -24.43 11.42 -0.48
N PRO A 228 -25.59 10.94 0.02
CA PRO A 228 -26.68 11.82 0.42
C PRO A 228 -26.27 12.74 1.58
N ALA A 229 -26.92 13.90 1.66
CA ALA A 229 -26.67 14.88 2.72
C ALA A 229 -27.01 14.31 4.11
N ASP A 230 -26.10 14.47 5.08
CA ASP A 230 -26.31 14.04 6.47
C ASP A 230 -27.40 14.89 7.15
N PRO A 231 -28.55 14.28 7.55
CA PRO A 231 -29.63 15.00 8.22
C PRO A 231 -29.21 15.60 9.57
N ALA A 232 -28.32 14.94 10.31
CA ALA A 232 -27.84 15.44 11.60
C ALA A 232 -26.97 16.70 11.42
N LEU A 233 -26.12 16.71 10.40
CA LEU A 233 -25.30 17.86 10.03
C LEU A 233 -26.17 19.04 9.57
N LYS A 234 -27.18 18.81 8.72
CA LYS A 234 -28.16 19.84 8.33
C LYS A 234 -28.81 20.49 9.55
N LYS A 235 -29.33 19.67 10.47
CA LYS A 235 -29.97 20.14 11.71
C LYS A 235 -29.03 20.96 12.57
N ARG A 236 -27.78 20.50 12.75
CA ARG A 236 -26.75 21.22 13.53
C ARG A 236 -26.42 22.59 12.94
N LEU A 237 -26.44 22.72 11.62
CA LEU A 237 -26.14 23.96 10.90
C LEU A 237 -27.38 24.85 10.69
N GLY A 238 -28.56 24.45 11.17
CA GLY A 238 -29.79 25.21 11.00
C GLY A 238 -30.25 25.30 9.55
N ILE A 239 -29.94 24.29 8.73
CA ILE A 239 -30.40 24.14 7.34
C ILE A 239 -31.69 23.30 7.37
N GLN A 240 -32.78 23.87 6.88
CA GLN A 240 -34.10 23.24 6.85
C GLN A 240 -34.37 22.54 5.52
N GLU A 241 -35.39 21.67 5.50
CA GLU A 241 -35.84 21.02 4.27
C GLU A 241 -36.45 22.06 3.33
N GLY A 242 -35.91 22.19 2.11
CA GLY A 242 -36.33 23.18 1.12
C GLY A 242 -35.43 24.43 1.01
N ASP A 243 -34.53 24.67 1.98
CA ASP A 243 -33.54 25.74 1.87
C ASP A 243 -32.62 25.53 0.65
N LYS A 244 -32.35 26.59 -0.09
CA LYS A 244 -31.30 26.60 -1.12
C LYS A 244 -29.95 26.95 -0.52
N VAL A 245 -28.97 26.06 -0.63
CA VAL A 245 -27.65 26.23 -0.01
C VAL A 245 -26.63 26.68 -1.03
N VAL A 246 -26.17 27.93 -0.87
CA VAL A 246 -25.04 28.50 -1.60
C VAL A 246 -23.78 28.29 -0.76
N GLY A 247 -22.72 27.74 -1.34
CA GLY A 247 -21.54 27.33 -0.60
C GLY A 247 -20.23 27.94 -1.08
N TYR A 248 -19.32 28.19 -0.13
CA TYR A 248 -17.91 28.44 -0.38
C TYR A 248 -17.05 27.61 0.57
N ILE A 249 -16.11 26.85 0.01
CA ILE A 249 -15.16 26.02 0.79
C ILE A 249 -13.72 26.44 0.47
N GLY A 250 -12.98 26.87 1.49
CA GLY A 250 -11.54 27.12 1.43
C GLY A 250 -11.11 28.41 2.14
N SER A 251 -9.87 28.84 1.92
CA SER A 251 -9.31 30.01 2.63
C SER A 251 -10.06 31.32 2.31
N HIS A 252 -10.28 32.16 3.31
CA HIS A 252 -10.91 33.47 3.17
C HIS A 252 -9.85 34.56 2.93
N SER A 253 -9.19 34.54 1.77
CA SER A 253 -8.25 35.59 1.37
C SER A 253 -8.99 36.80 0.78
N VAL A 254 -8.43 38.01 0.92
CA VAL A 254 -9.05 39.27 0.47
C VAL A 254 -9.45 39.26 -1.00
N TYR A 255 -8.68 38.59 -1.85
CA TYR A 255 -8.93 38.52 -3.29
C TYR A 255 -9.96 37.46 -3.71
N GLU A 256 -10.43 36.60 -2.79
CA GLU A 256 -11.45 35.59 -3.09
C GLU A 256 -12.88 36.18 -3.18
N GLY A 257 -13.09 37.44 -2.74
CA GLY A 257 -14.30 38.22 -3.01
C GLY A 257 -15.55 37.81 -2.22
N LEU A 258 -15.37 37.32 -0.99
CA LEU A 258 -16.47 36.88 -0.12
C LEU A 258 -17.41 38.02 0.31
N ASP A 259 -16.90 39.25 0.37
CA ASP A 259 -17.69 40.48 0.57
C ASP A 259 -18.80 40.61 -0.48
N THR A 260 -18.46 40.42 -1.76
CA THR A 260 -19.41 40.48 -2.87
C THR A 260 -20.46 39.37 -2.78
N LEU A 261 -20.03 38.17 -2.37
CA LEU A 261 -20.93 37.01 -2.19
C LEU A 261 -21.93 37.21 -1.04
N ILE A 262 -21.47 37.70 0.10
CA ILE A 262 -22.35 37.98 1.25
C ILE A 262 -23.38 39.05 0.86
N ALA A 263 -22.95 40.14 0.22
CA ALA A 263 -23.85 41.21 -0.22
C ALA A 263 -24.87 40.73 -1.27
N ALA A 264 -24.48 39.85 -2.19
CA ALA A 264 -25.39 39.29 -3.19
C ALA A 264 -26.43 38.35 -2.56
N CYS A 265 -26.02 37.51 -1.61
CA CYS A 265 -26.95 36.65 -0.86
C CYS A 265 -27.92 37.48 -0.02
N GLU A 266 -27.43 38.55 0.63
CA GLU A 266 -28.27 39.48 1.39
C GLU A 266 -29.35 40.13 0.54
N ALA A 267 -29.00 40.59 -0.67
CA ALA A 267 -29.96 41.17 -1.61
C ALA A 267 -31.05 40.16 -2.02
N LEU A 268 -30.70 38.88 -2.22
CA LEU A 268 -31.67 37.83 -2.57
C LEU A 268 -32.59 37.50 -1.38
N VAL A 269 -32.06 37.44 -0.17
CA VAL A 269 -32.86 37.20 1.05
C VAL A 269 -33.83 38.37 1.29
N GLN A 270 -33.40 39.61 1.07
CA GLN A 270 -34.28 40.79 1.17
C GLN A 270 -35.39 40.80 0.11
N GLN A 271 -35.20 40.10 -1.01
CA GLN A 271 -36.23 39.88 -2.03
C GLN A 271 -37.16 38.70 -1.72
N GLY A 272 -37.00 38.06 -0.55
CA GLY A 272 -37.85 36.97 -0.08
C GLY A 272 -37.40 35.57 -0.51
N GLN A 273 -36.19 35.39 -1.04
CA GLN A 273 -35.65 34.06 -1.37
C GLN A 273 -35.26 33.30 -0.10
N SER A 274 -35.67 32.03 0.01
CA SER A 274 -35.23 31.11 1.06
C SER A 274 -33.87 30.52 0.69
N LEU A 275 -32.81 31.07 1.29
CA LEU A 275 -31.42 30.76 0.97
C LEU A 275 -30.54 30.69 2.23
N LYS A 276 -29.58 29.77 2.23
CA LYS A 276 -28.51 29.64 3.22
C LYS A 276 -27.16 29.85 2.54
N LEU A 277 -26.31 30.72 3.08
CA LEU A 277 -24.91 30.86 2.68
C LEU A 277 -24.02 30.08 3.65
N LEU A 278 -23.42 29.00 3.18
CA LEU A 278 -22.51 28.14 3.93
C LEU A 278 -21.05 28.48 3.62
N LEU A 279 -20.33 29.00 4.62
CA LEU A 279 -18.92 29.36 4.53
C LEU A 279 -18.07 28.41 5.40
N VAL A 280 -17.24 27.60 4.73
CA VAL A 280 -16.35 26.63 5.36
C VAL A 280 -14.89 27.01 5.10
N GLY A 281 -14.16 27.35 6.15
CA GLY A 281 -12.80 27.87 6.02
C GLY A 281 -12.40 28.84 7.11
N ASP A 282 -11.13 29.24 7.09
CA ASP A 282 -10.53 30.11 8.08
C ASP A 282 -10.70 31.60 7.69
N SER A 283 -11.29 32.38 8.60
CA SER A 283 -11.56 33.82 8.47
C SER A 283 -10.51 34.72 9.13
N LEU A 284 -9.41 34.18 9.67
CA LEU A 284 -8.39 34.93 10.43
C LEU A 284 -7.84 36.18 9.73
N ASN A 285 -7.80 36.21 8.39
CA ASN A 285 -7.32 37.38 7.63
C ASN A 285 -8.41 38.43 7.35
N LEU A 286 -9.69 38.09 7.41
CA LEU A 286 -10.82 39.01 7.18
C LEU A 286 -11.46 39.50 8.48
N SER A 287 -11.29 38.76 9.57
CA SER A 287 -11.86 39.03 10.89
C SER A 287 -11.47 40.38 11.47
N HIS A 288 -10.43 41.05 10.95
CA HIS A 288 -9.98 42.37 11.40
C HIS A 288 -10.50 43.55 10.56
N THR A 289 -11.16 43.29 9.42
CA THR A 289 -11.69 44.36 8.56
C THR A 289 -13.07 44.83 9.04
N ALA A 290 -13.28 46.15 9.10
CA ALA A 290 -14.55 46.74 9.57
C ALA A 290 -15.75 46.33 8.69
N GLU A 291 -15.53 46.19 7.38
CA GLU A 291 -16.53 45.79 6.39
C GLU A 291 -16.95 44.32 6.53
N TYR A 292 -16.03 43.40 6.82
CA TYR A 292 -16.38 42.00 7.07
C TYR A 292 -17.09 41.84 8.42
N LYS A 293 -16.66 42.56 9.45
CA LYS A 293 -17.33 42.53 10.77
C LYS A 293 -18.76 43.05 10.71
N SER A 294 -19.04 44.10 9.93
CA SER A 294 -20.41 44.61 9.76
C SER A 294 -21.27 43.69 8.90
N ALA A 295 -20.69 43.05 7.88
CA ALA A 295 -21.40 42.13 6.98
C ALA A 295 -21.79 40.79 7.64
N VAL A 296 -21.07 40.39 8.71
CA VAL A 296 -21.18 39.09 9.40
C VAL A 296 -21.90 39.20 10.76
N SER A 297 -22.73 40.23 10.99
CA SER A 297 -23.63 40.26 12.15
C SER A 297 -24.53 39.02 12.21
N ASP A 298 -25.12 38.69 13.36
CA ASP A 298 -26.01 37.52 13.53
C ASP A 298 -27.17 37.53 12.50
N LYS A 299 -26.96 36.84 11.38
CA LYS A 299 -27.91 36.70 10.27
C LYS A 299 -28.30 35.22 10.17
N PRO A 300 -29.60 34.88 10.29
CA PRO A 300 -30.05 33.48 10.34
C PRO A 300 -29.83 32.70 9.03
N TRP A 301 -29.54 33.39 7.93
CA TRP A 301 -29.24 32.80 6.62
C TRP A 301 -27.74 32.57 6.37
N LEU A 302 -26.86 33.07 7.24
CA LEU A 302 -25.41 33.01 7.08
C LEU A 302 -24.82 31.98 8.06
N VAL A 303 -24.16 30.93 7.55
CA VAL A 303 -23.61 29.82 8.34
C VAL A 303 -22.08 29.83 8.22
N HIS A 304 -21.40 30.09 9.33
CA HIS A 304 -19.94 30.02 9.43
C HIS A 304 -19.52 28.78 10.20
N VAL A 305 -18.72 27.92 9.56
CA VAL A 305 -18.26 26.65 10.16
C VAL A 305 -16.85 26.79 10.75
N GLY A 306 -16.02 27.64 10.16
CA GLY A 306 -14.59 27.70 10.48
C GLY A 306 -13.79 26.60 9.77
N ARG A 307 -12.58 26.34 10.26
CA ARG A 307 -11.68 25.32 9.70
C ARG A 307 -12.12 23.92 10.15
N ILE A 308 -12.22 23.00 9.19
CA ILE A 308 -12.56 21.60 9.42
C ILE A 308 -11.40 20.67 8.99
N PRO A 309 -11.35 19.43 9.51
CA PRO A 309 -10.48 18.39 8.97
C PRO A 309 -10.77 18.11 7.47
N HIS A 310 -9.75 17.74 6.71
CA HIS A 310 -9.88 17.57 5.26
C HIS A 310 -10.80 16.40 4.90
N GLU A 311 -10.81 15.34 5.71
CA GLU A 311 -11.67 14.18 5.60
C GLU A 311 -13.17 14.51 5.73
N GLU A 312 -13.52 15.63 6.37
CA GLU A 312 -14.91 16.08 6.51
C GLU A 312 -15.40 16.93 5.32
N VAL A 313 -14.50 17.45 4.47
CA VAL A 313 -14.85 18.38 3.38
C VAL A 313 -15.94 17.81 2.45
N ALA A 314 -15.90 16.50 2.19
CA ALA A 314 -16.89 15.79 1.40
C ALA A 314 -18.32 15.97 1.97
N LEU A 315 -18.47 15.90 3.29
CA LEU A 315 -19.76 16.02 3.98
C LEU A 315 -20.39 17.40 3.73
N TYR A 316 -19.59 18.47 3.73
CA TYR A 316 -20.09 19.82 3.49
C TYR A 316 -20.47 20.06 2.02
N TYR A 317 -19.73 19.47 1.07
CA TYR A 317 -20.16 19.50 -0.33
C TYR A 317 -21.54 18.87 -0.51
N THR A 318 -21.89 17.80 0.22
CA THR A 318 -23.23 17.19 0.09
C THR A 318 -24.38 18.14 0.43
N LEU A 319 -24.13 19.15 1.26
CA LEU A 319 -25.13 20.14 1.68
C LEU A 319 -25.37 21.24 0.66
N ILE A 320 -24.41 21.48 -0.24
CA ILE A 320 -24.39 22.66 -1.12
C ILE A 320 -25.12 22.35 -2.43
N ASP A 321 -26.02 23.25 -2.85
CA ASP A 321 -26.67 23.22 -4.17
C ASP A 321 -25.78 23.87 -5.24
N THR A 322 -25.22 25.05 -4.93
CA THR A 322 -24.28 25.73 -5.83
C THR A 322 -23.05 26.26 -5.10
N VAL A 323 -21.88 26.00 -5.67
CA VAL A 323 -20.60 26.51 -5.15
C VAL A 323 -20.28 27.82 -5.86
N VAL A 324 -19.81 28.82 -5.10
CA VAL A 324 -19.44 30.13 -5.67
C VAL A 324 -17.95 30.36 -5.54
N ILE A 325 -17.33 30.90 -6.59
CA ILE A 325 -15.93 31.34 -6.61
C ILE A 325 -15.90 32.82 -7.05
N PRO A 326 -16.12 33.77 -6.11
CA PRO A 326 -16.43 35.16 -6.44
C PRO A 326 -15.19 36.06 -6.55
N ARG A 327 -14.10 35.55 -7.13
CA ARG A 327 -12.79 36.23 -7.15
C ARG A 327 -12.85 37.66 -7.68
N LYS A 328 -12.13 38.58 -7.01
CA LYS A 328 -11.92 39.95 -7.47
C LYS A 328 -11.07 39.96 -8.75
N SER A 329 -11.23 40.99 -9.59
CA SER A 329 -10.47 41.14 -10.85
C SER A 329 -9.06 41.69 -10.60
N LEU A 330 -8.27 41.00 -9.77
CA LEU A 330 -6.86 41.30 -9.55
C LEU A 330 -5.99 40.55 -10.58
N LYS A 331 -4.76 41.00 -10.77
CA LYS A 331 -3.82 40.43 -11.74
C LYS A 331 -3.61 38.92 -11.55
N VAL A 332 -3.43 38.47 -10.32
CA VAL A 332 -3.28 37.02 -10.02
C VAL A 332 -4.55 36.22 -10.35
N CYS A 333 -5.74 36.77 -10.11
CA CYS A 333 -7.02 36.11 -10.38
C CYS A 333 -7.30 35.97 -11.88
N ASN A 334 -6.82 36.91 -12.69
CA ASN A 334 -6.91 36.87 -14.15
C ASN A 334 -5.89 35.94 -14.82
N ILE A 335 -4.99 35.33 -14.04
CA ILE A 335 -3.94 34.46 -14.56
C ILE A 335 -4.03 33.05 -13.96
N VAL A 336 -4.08 32.93 -12.63
CA VAL A 336 -3.93 31.65 -11.92
C VAL A 336 -5.29 31.03 -11.57
N PRO A 337 -5.58 29.78 -12.01
CA PRO A 337 -6.85 29.12 -11.71
C PRO A 337 -6.90 28.60 -10.26
N PRO A 338 -8.04 28.71 -9.56
CA PRO A 338 -8.24 28.05 -8.27
C PRO A 338 -8.40 26.53 -8.45
N MET A 339 -7.96 25.74 -7.45
CA MET A 339 -8.21 24.29 -7.44
C MET A 339 -9.67 23.94 -7.14
N LYS A 340 -10.37 24.80 -6.38
CA LYS A 340 -11.76 24.59 -5.92
C LYS A 340 -12.74 24.33 -7.07
N ALA A 341 -12.48 24.85 -8.26
CA ALA A 341 -13.36 24.67 -9.42
C ALA A 341 -13.45 23.19 -9.85
N ALA A 342 -12.29 22.54 -10.01
CA ALA A 342 -12.24 21.12 -10.36
C ALA A 342 -12.80 20.24 -9.23
N GLU A 343 -12.54 20.61 -7.97
CA GLU A 343 -13.07 19.91 -6.81
C GLU A 343 -14.61 19.96 -6.78
N ALA A 344 -15.22 21.15 -6.86
CA ALA A 344 -16.68 21.30 -6.85
C ALA A 344 -17.37 20.55 -8.01
N LEU A 345 -16.80 20.60 -9.22
CA LEU A 345 -17.32 19.83 -10.35
C LEU A 345 -17.23 18.32 -10.12
N SER A 346 -16.18 17.84 -9.45
CA SER A 346 -16.05 16.41 -9.11
C SER A 346 -17.10 15.92 -8.11
N TYR A 347 -17.68 16.82 -7.30
CA TYR A 347 -18.82 16.55 -6.42
C TYR A 347 -20.17 16.77 -7.09
N GLY A 348 -20.20 17.00 -8.41
CA GLY A 348 -21.42 17.21 -9.17
C GLY A 348 -22.16 18.49 -8.78
N LYS A 349 -21.44 19.56 -8.45
CA LYS A 349 -22.03 20.84 -8.04
C LYS A 349 -22.06 21.85 -9.18
N CYS A 350 -23.16 22.61 -9.29
CA CYS A 350 -23.20 23.79 -10.15
C CYS A 350 -22.26 24.86 -9.60
N LEU A 351 -21.54 25.56 -10.48
CA LEU A 351 -20.63 26.63 -10.07
C LEU A 351 -21.11 27.99 -10.55
N VAL A 352 -20.95 28.99 -9.68
CA VAL A 352 -21.04 30.40 -10.05
C VAL A 352 -19.66 31.02 -9.89
N VAL A 353 -19.13 31.60 -10.97
CA VAL A 353 -17.73 32.07 -11.02
C VAL A 353 -17.65 33.50 -11.52
N SER A 354 -16.70 34.29 -11.02
CA SER A 354 -16.46 35.61 -11.59
C SER A 354 -15.82 35.50 -12.99
N ASN A 355 -16.05 36.48 -13.85
CA ASN A 355 -15.58 36.52 -15.24
C ASN A 355 -14.07 36.82 -15.38
N VAL A 356 -13.26 36.31 -14.47
CA VAL A 356 -11.79 36.31 -14.61
C VAL A 356 -11.37 35.20 -15.57
N ALA A 357 -10.37 35.47 -16.40
CA ALA A 357 -10.02 34.60 -17.54
C ALA A 357 -9.83 33.11 -17.21
N PRO A 358 -9.17 32.71 -16.10
CA PRO A 358 -9.00 31.30 -15.74
C PRO A 358 -10.31 30.57 -15.41
N LEU A 359 -11.30 31.28 -14.87
CA LEU A 359 -12.60 30.69 -14.53
C LEU A 359 -13.54 30.65 -15.73
N LEU A 360 -13.36 31.56 -16.69
CA LEU A 360 -14.10 31.53 -17.96
C LEU A 360 -13.78 30.29 -18.80
N GLU A 361 -12.57 29.73 -18.71
CA GLU A 361 -12.26 28.45 -19.36
C GLU A 361 -13.18 27.31 -18.88
N TYR A 362 -13.57 27.30 -17.60
CA TYR A 362 -14.55 26.35 -17.06
C TYR A 362 -15.96 26.67 -17.56
N ALA A 363 -16.34 27.95 -17.59
CA ALA A 363 -17.65 28.40 -18.11
C ALA A 363 -17.86 28.05 -19.59
N CYS A 364 -16.79 28.08 -20.40
CA CYS A 364 -16.84 27.65 -21.79
C CYS A 364 -16.94 26.13 -21.96
N LYS A 365 -16.49 25.35 -20.96
CA LYS A 365 -16.40 23.89 -21.05
C LYS A 365 -17.57 23.16 -20.41
N TYR A 366 -18.20 23.74 -19.38
CA TYR A 366 -19.23 23.07 -18.58
C TYR A 366 -20.48 23.95 -18.49
N ASP A 367 -21.62 23.46 -19.01
CA ASP A 367 -22.91 24.16 -18.97
C ASP A 367 -23.42 24.45 -17.55
N SER A 368 -22.92 23.70 -16.56
CA SER A 368 -23.22 23.88 -15.13
C SER A 368 -22.42 24.99 -14.46
N VAL A 369 -21.63 25.75 -15.22
CA VAL A 369 -20.81 26.86 -14.72
C VAL A 369 -21.37 28.17 -15.25
N VAL A 370 -21.89 29.00 -14.36
CA VAL A 370 -22.47 30.32 -14.66
C VAL A 370 -21.49 31.42 -14.29
N SER A 371 -21.11 32.25 -15.25
CA SER A 371 -20.23 33.40 -15.01
C SER A 371 -21.01 34.66 -14.61
N PHE A 372 -20.40 35.51 -13.78
CA PHE A 372 -20.90 36.85 -13.45
C PHE A 372 -19.78 37.91 -13.55
N GLU A 373 -20.13 39.18 -13.64
CA GLU A 373 -19.15 40.27 -13.66
C GLU A 373 -18.43 40.41 -12.30
N ALA A 374 -17.10 40.28 -12.28
CA ALA A 374 -16.30 40.31 -11.06
C ALA A 374 -16.53 41.60 -10.25
N GLY A 375 -16.88 41.45 -8.96
CA GLY A 375 -17.19 42.56 -8.06
C GLY A 375 -18.59 43.16 -8.20
N ASN A 376 -19.40 42.71 -9.16
CA ASN A 376 -20.76 43.21 -9.37
C ASN A 376 -21.78 42.35 -8.60
N ILE A 377 -22.33 42.91 -7.51
CA ILE A 377 -23.32 42.26 -6.64
C ILE A 377 -24.59 41.86 -7.41
N LYS A 378 -25.12 42.75 -8.27
CA LYS A 378 -26.35 42.50 -9.02
C LYS A 378 -26.15 41.37 -10.05
N SER A 379 -25.01 41.38 -10.75
CA SER A 379 -24.67 40.31 -11.69
C SER A 379 -24.50 38.96 -10.98
N LEU A 380 -23.89 38.94 -9.78
CA LEU A 380 -23.76 37.72 -8.97
C LEU A 380 -25.13 37.20 -8.51
N ALA A 381 -26.02 38.06 -8.01
CA ALA A 381 -27.37 37.68 -7.61
C ALA A 381 -28.14 37.01 -8.75
N THR A 382 -28.12 37.60 -9.95
CA THR A 382 -28.75 37.01 -11.15
C THR A 382 -28.11 35.66 -11.53
N ALA A 383 -26.79 35.52 -11.41
CA ALA A 383 -26.11 34.26 -11.69
C ALA A 383 -26.46 33.16 -10.67
N LEU A 384 -26.62 33.51 -9.39
CA LEU A 384 -27.08 32.58 -8.33
C LEU A 384 -28.50 32.09 -8.62
N GLU A 385 -29.44 32.98 -8.92
CA GLU A 385 -30.82 32.61 -9.26
C GLU A 385 -30.89 31.68 -10.48
N ARG A 386 -30.02 31.90 -11.47
CA ARG A 386 -29.90 31.01 -12.63
C ARG A 386 -29.33 29.66 -12.24
N SER A 387 -28.23 29.64 -11.48
CA SER A 387 -27.51 28.42 -11.11
C SER A 387 -28.37 27.47 -10.26
N LEU A 388 -29.14 28.02 -9.32
CA LEU A 388 -30.05 27.25 -8.46
C LEU A 388 -31.21 26.56 -9.20
N LYS A 389 -31.42 26.91 -10.47
CA LYS A 389 -32.42 26.29 -11.37
C LYS A 389 -31.80 25.27 -12.34
N LEU A 390 -30.47 25.21 -12.42
CA LEU A 390 -29.77 24.24 -13.28
C LEU A 390 -29.78 22.85 -12.64
N PRO A 391 -29.84 21.77 -13.45
CA PRO A 391 -29.66 20.43 -12.95
C PRO A 391 -28.21 20.23 -12.47
N ALA A 392 -28.04 19.40 -11.42
CA ALA A 392 -26.72 19.04 -10.93
C ALA A 392 -25.88 18.36 -12.03
N PRO A 393 -24.63 18.81 -12.28
CA PRO A 393 -23.78 18.18 -13.27
C PRO A 393 -23.34 16.78 -12.84
N LYS A 394 -23.08 15.91 -13.81
CA LYS A 394 -22.44 14.61 -13.56
C LYS A 394 -20.92 14.80 -13.47
N PRO A 395 -20.26 14.22 -12.45
CA PRO A 395 -18.79 14.19 -12.40
C PRO A 395 -18.22 13.52 -13.65
N SER A 396 -17.13 14.06 -14.17
CA SER A 396 -16.52 13.62 -15.43
C SER A 396 -15.04 13.26 -15.24
N THR A 397 -14.61 12.18 -15.91
CA THR A 397 -13.24 11.65 -15.84
C THR A 397 -12.20 12.57 -16.47
N ASP A 398 -12.64 13.58 -17.22
CA ASP A 398 -11.79 14.64 -17.77
C ASP A 398 -11.29 15.64 -16.70
N LEU A 399 -11.73 15.53 -15.45
CA LEU A 399 -11.21 16.28 -14.30
C LEU A 399 -10.05 15.57 -13.59
N LEU A 400 -9.71 14.35 -14.00
CA LEU A 400 -8.70 13.54 -13.31
C LEU A 400 -7.28 13.98 -13.64
N PHE A 401 -6.41 14.02 -12.62
CA PHE A 401 -4.97 14.22 -12.83
C PHE A 401 -4.35 13.14 -13.72
N SER A 402 -4.85 11.90 -13.67
CA SER A 402 -4.40 10.81 -14.56
C SER A 402 -4.56 11.18 -16.03
N SER A 403 -5.65 11.86 -16.39
CA SER A 403 -5.89 12.36 -17.76
C SER A 403 -5.04 13.60 -18.05
N HIS A 404 -5.00 14.56 -17.11
CA HIS A 404 -4.29 15.84 -17.33
C HIS A 404 -2.77 15.70 -17.42
N THR A 405 -2.17 14.64 -16.87
CA THR A 405 -0.72 14.41 -16.85
C THR A 405 -0.21 13.58 -18.04
N GLU A 406 -1.06 13.24 -19.01
CA GLU A 406 -0.61 12.61 -20.27
C GLU A 406 0.45 13.44 -21.03
N PRO A 407 0.34 14.78 -21.13
CA PRO A 407 1.40 15.58 -21.75
C PRO A 407 2.73 15.47 -21.00
N MET A 408 2.70 15.53 -19.65
CA MET A 408 3.88 15.28 -18.80
C MET A 408 4.50 13.93 -19.08
N THR A 409 3.69 12.87 -19.10
CA THR A 409 4.16 11.49 -19.32
C THR A 409 4.93 11.35 -20.63
N ARG A 410 4.41 11.90 -21.73
CA ARG A 410 5.07 11.85 -23.04
C ARG A 410 6.39 12.62 -23.06
N SER A 411 6.43 13.82 -22.47
CA SER A 411 7.66 14.61 -22.41
C SER A 411 8.72 13.93 -21.53
N LEU A 412 8.35 13.40 -20.37
CA LEU A 412 9.28 12.71 -19.46
C LEU A 412 9.86 11.42 -20.07
N ASN A 413 9.09 10.70 -20.90
CA ASN A 413 9.56 9.54 -21.66
C ASN A 413 10.48 9.90 -22.86
N GLY A 414 10.70 11.18 -23.13
CA GLY A 414 11.57 11.65 -24.21
C GLY A 414 10.97 11.54 -25.63
N GLU A 415 9.67 11.24 -25.77
CA GLU A 415 8.99 11.08 -27.06
C GLU A 415 9.06 12.36 -27.92
N GLU A 416 8.99 13.53 -27.28
CA GLU A 416 9.09 14.82 -27.97
C GLU A 416 10.53 15.21 -28.33
N ASN A 417 11.52 14.77 -27.55
CA ASN A 417 12.93 14.99 -27.89
C ASN A 417 13.34 14.15 -29.10
N ALA A 418 12.83 12.93 -29.23
CA ALA A 418 13.01 12.13 -30.44
C ALA A 418 12.38 12.79 -31.68
N LEU A 419 11.23 13.46 -31.51
CA LEU A 419 10.56 14.21 -32.58
C LEU A 419 11.34 15.50 -32.95
N ARG A 420 11.82 16.27 -31.97
CA ARG A 420 12.64 17.48 -32.20
C ARG A 420 14.00 17.15 -32.80
N GLN A 421 14.65 16.07 -32.37
CA GLN A 421 15.90 15.58 -32.99
C GLN A 421 15.65 15.09 -34.42
N LYS A 422 14.51 14.44 -34.71
CA LYS A 422 14.12 14.10 -36.09
C LYS A 422 13.87 15.34 -36.95
N ILE A 423 13.25 16.40 -36.40
CA ILE A 423 13.00 17.66 -37.12
C ILE A 423 14.32 18.43 -37.36
N ALA A 424 15.22 18.47 -36.37
CA ALA A 424 16.56 19.05 -36.52
C ALA A 424 17.44 18.26 -37.49
N ALA A 425 17.39 16.93 -37.47
CA ALA A 425 18.06 16.06 -38.45
C ALA A 425 17.49 16.25 -39.87
N LYS A 426 16.18 16.52 -40.00
CA LYS A 426 15.54 16.86 -41.28
C LYS A 426 16.03 18.19 -41.87
N ALA A 427 16.50 19.13 -41.05
CA ALA A 427 17.08 20.39 -41.51
C ALA A 427 18.54 20.27 -41.97
N GLN A 428 19.25 19.19 -41.58
CA GLN A 428 20.66 18.95 -41.93
C GLN A 428 20.88 17.90 -43.04
N ALA A 429 19.90 17.03 -43.31
CA ALA A 429 20.07 15.95 -44.28
C ALA A 429 19.67 16.37 -45.70
N LYS A 430 20.57 17.07 -46.40
CA LYS A 430 20.57 17.19 -47.86
C LYS A 430 21.85 16.52 -48.39
N LEU A 431 21.89 15.18 -48.43
CA LEU A 431 22.71 14.34 -49.33
C LEU A 431 22.59 12.83 -48.99
N LEU A 432 22.08 12.08 -49.98
CA LEU A 432 22.20 10.65 -50.34
C LEU A 432 21.98 9.50 -49.30
N PRO A 433 21.31 8.40 -49.72
CA PRO A 433 21.01 7.25 -48.87
C PRO A 433 22.17 6.25 -48.82
N THR A 434 22.48 5.74 -47.63
CA THR A 434 23.22 4.49 -47.46
C THR A 434 22.35 3.50 -46.70
N THR A 435 22.27 2.30 -47.26
CA THR A 435 21.66 1.10 -46.72
C THR A 435 22.26 0.75 -45.36
N SER A 436 21.44 0.72 -44.30
CA SER A 436 21.79 0.03 -43.06
C SER A 436 20.94 -1.22 -42.88
N SER A 437 21.64 -2.33 -42.74
CA SER A 437 21.15 -3.64 -42.33
C SER A 437 20.51 -3.59 -40.93
N PHE A 438 19.46 -4.42 -40.76
CA PHE A 438 18.55 -4.55 -39.62
C PHE A 438 17.35 -3.58 -39.63
N GLY A 439 16.34 -4.01 -40.40
CA GLY A 439 15.17 -3.25 -40.78
C GLY A 439 14.19 -2.98 -39.65
N THR A 440 14.15 -1.72 -39.21
CA THR A 440 12.89 -1.11 -38.80
C THR A 440 12.37 -0.33 -40.00
N PHE A 441 11.45 -0.91 -40.78
CA PHE A 441 10.65 -0.07 -41.66
C PHE A 441 9.82 0.83 -40.75
N SER A 442 9.96 2.13 -40.90
CA SER A 442 9.04 3.10 -40.32
C SER A 442 8.69 4.02 -41.46
N HIS A 443 7.45 3.95 -41.93
CA HIS A 443 6.94 4.99 -42.81
C HIS A 443 6.63 6.20 -41.93
N PRO A 444 7.29 7.35 -42.13
CA PRO A 444 7.09 8.53 -41.30
C PRO A 444 5.84 9.35 -41.70
N GLU A 445 5.11 8.91 -42.73
CA GLU A 445 3.95 9.61 -43.27
C GLU A 445 2.71 8.71 -43.20
N ILE A 446 1.55 9.32 -42.93
CA ILE A 446 0.26 8.62 -42.94
C ILE A 446 -0.05 8.23 -44.38
N ILE A 447 -0.11 6.93 -44.67
CA ILE A 447 -0.43 6.42 -46.00
C ILE A 447 -1.88 5.96 -46.03
N GLU A 448 -2.66 6.45 -47.00
CA GLU A 448 -3.94 5.81 -47.31
C GLU A 448 -3.69 4.49 -48.04
N LEU A 449 -4.20 3.39 -47.50
CA LEU A 449 -3.98 2.08 -48.10
C LEU A 449 -4.74 1.95 -49.45
N PRO A 450 -4.02 1.52 -50.51
CA PRO A 450 -4.61 1.28 -51.83
C PRO A 450 -5.62 0.13 -51.78
N ARG A 451 -6.58 0.15 -52.71
CA ARG A 451 -7.75 -0.74 -52.71
C ARG A 451 -7.49 -2.14 -53.27
N LYS A 452 -6.45 -2.30 -54.10
CA LYS A 452 -6.16 -3.55 -54.82
C LYS A 452 -4.69 -3.95 -54.76
N ASP A 453 -3.77 -3.00 -55.01
CA ASP A 453 -2.34 -3.31 -55.08
C ASP A 453 -1.67 -3.17 -53.70
N PRO A 454 -1.19 -4.25 -53.07
CA PRO A 454 -0.58 -4.14 -51.75
C PRO A 454 0.75 -3.41 -51.76
N LEU A 455 0.96 -2.61 -50.71
CA LEU A 455 2.26 -2.02 -50.42
C LEU A 455 3.11 -3.09 -49.73
N TRP A 456 4.20 -3.52 -50.38
CA TRP A 456 5.07 -4.60 -49.92
C TRP A 456 6.39 -4.07 -49.33
N TYR A 457 6.83 -4.69 -48.25
CA TYR A 457 8.09 -4.40 -47.56
C TYR A 457 8.90 -5.69 -47.39
N SER A 458 10.11 -5.73 -47.93
CA SER A 458 11.02 -6.89 -47.79
C SER A 458 11.84 -6.80 -46.52
N VAL A 459 11.90 -7.89 -45.74
CA VAL A 459 12.67 -8.01 -44.51
C VAL A 459 13.54 -9.25 -44.59
N SER A 460 14.86 -9.09 -44.56
CA SER A 460 15.79 -10.22 -44.44
C SER A 460 15.70 -10.83 -43.05
N VAL A 461 15.63 -12.17 -42.99
CA VAL A 461 15.39 -12.94 -41.76
C VAL A 461 16.26 -14.20 -41.72
N LYS A 462 16.38 -14.83 -40.56
CA LYS A 462 17.03 -16.14 -40.42
C LYS A 462 16.02 -17.18 -39.91
N ALA A 463 16.09 -18.40 -40.43
CA ALA A 463 15.33 -19.53 -39.89
C ALA A 463 15.51 -19.65 -38.37
N GLY A 464 14.42 -19.91 -37.63
CA GLY A 464 14.43 -19.98 -36.16
C GLY A 464 14.36 -18.63 -35.44
N GLN A 465 14.52 -17.50 -36.14
CA GLN A 465 14.38 -16.17 -35.55
C GLN A 465 12.92 -15.88 -35.18
N SER A 466 12.66 -15.40 -33.96
CA SER A 466 11.31 -14.96 -33.56
C SER A 466 11.08 -13.50 -33.88
N LEU A 467 9.95 -13.18 -34.52
CA LEU A 467 9.61 -11.84 -35.00
C LEU A 467 8.22 -11.40 -34.52
N ILE A 468 8.03 -10.08 -34.46
CA ILE A 468 6.76 -9.40 -34.21
C ILE A 468 6.50 -8.39 -35.34
N ILE A 469 5.28 -8.37 -35.86
CA ILE A 469 4.73 -7.36 -36.75
C ILE A 469 3.77 -6.49 -35.94
N GLU A 470 4.04 -5.18 -35.90
CA GLU A 470 3.21 -4.18 -35.22
C GLU A 470 2.74 -3.13 -36.23
N ALA A 471 1.53 -2.58 -36.05
CA ALA A 471 1.10 -1.45 -36.85
C ALA A 471 0.20 -0.47 -36.08
N ALA A 472 0.17 0.78 -36.55
CA ALA A 472 -0.77 1.80 -36.15
C ALA A 472 -1.67 2.17 -37.35
N SER A 473 -2.97 1.89 -37.25
CA SER A 473 -3.95 2.12 -38.30
C SER A 473 -5.17 2.89 -37.79
N GLU A 474 -5.81 3.64 -38.69
CA GLU A 474 -7.04 4.38 -38.42
C GLU A 474 -8.02 4.19 -39.59
N TYR A 475 -9.28 3.96 -39.25
CA TYR A 475 -10.37 3.78 -40.20
C TYR A 475 -11.26 5.02 -40.15
N ARG A 476 -11.50 5.67 -41.30
CA ARG A 476 -12.38 6.85 -41.41
C ARG A 476 -13.57 6.56 -42.31
N ASN A 477 -14.71 7.17 -41.95
CA ASN A 477 -15.98 7.07 -42.68
C ASN A 477 -16.54 5.64 -42.79
N ILE A 478 -16.14 4.73 -41.88
CA ILE A 478 -16.63 3.35 -41.82
C ILE A 478 -17.66 3.24 -40.70
N LYS A 479 -18.91 2.87 -41.03
CA LYS A 479 -20.02 2.71 -40.07
C LYS A 479 -20.17 1.25 -39.63
N GLY A 480 -20.21 0.98 -38.32
CA GLY A 480 -20.41 -0.35 -37.72
C GLY A 480 -19.13 -1.09 -37.32
N SER A 481 -19.26 -2.21 -36.60
CA SER A 481 -18.16 -3.01 -36.01
C SER A 481 -17.33 -3.86 -36.99
N GLN A 482 -17.36 -3.55 -38.29
CA GLN A 482 -16.71 -4.41 -39.29
C GLN A 482 -15.22 -4.09 -39.46
N ASN A 483 -14.35 -4.85 -38.78
CA ASN A 483 -12.88 -4.75 -38.84
C ASN A 483 -12.23 -5.36 -40.10
N ARG A 484 -12.99 -5.69 -41.14
CA ARG A 484 -12.51 -6.38 -42.36
C ARG A 484 -12.34 -5.40 -43.53
N LYS A 485 -11.71 -4.26 -43.28
CA LYS A 485 -11.53 -3.19 -44.28
C LYS A 485 -10.09 -3.07 -44.82
N ALA A 486 -9.17 -3.81 -44.23
CA ALA A 486 -7.79 -3.95 -44.70
C ALA A 486 -7.21 -5.31 -44.29
N VAL A 487 -6.14 -5.70 -44.97
CA VAL A 487 -5.42 -6.95 -44.71
C VAL A 487 -3.93 -6.71 -44.58
N LEU A 488 -3.32 -7.50 -43.70
CA LEU A 488 -1.88 -7.70 -43.57
C LEU A 488 -1.54 -9.01 -44.30
N LEU A 489 -0.56 -8.96 -45.20
CA LEU A 489 -0.09 -10.06 -46.04
C LEU A 489 1.34 -10.42 -45.65
N VAL A 490 1.71 -11.69 -45.76
CA VAL A 490 3.08 -12.17 -45.58
C VAL A 490 3.39 -13.25 -46.62
N ASN A 491 4.49 -13.08 -47.34
CA ASN A 491 5.09 -14.08 -48.22
C ASN A 491 6.52 -14.37 -47.76
N ALA A 492 6.97 -15.61 -47.91
CA ALA A 492 8.31 -16.05 -47.53
C ALA A 492 9.12 -16.42 -48.79
N PHE A 493 10.43 -16.22 -48.73
CA PHE A 493 11.38 -16.48 -49.81
C PHE A 493 12.66 -17.11 -49.25
N ASP A 494 13.31 -17.95 -50.04
CA ASP A 494 14.58 -18.58 -49.69
C ASP A 494 15.79 -17.67 -50.02
N ALA A 495 17.01 -18.21 -49.87
CA ALA A 495 18.23 -17.46 -50.12
C ALA A 495 18.47 -17.12 -51.61
N GLN A 496 17.81 -17.83 -52.53
CA GLN A 496 17.86 -17.60 -53.97
C GLN A 496 16.80 -16.59 -54.43
N GLY A 497 15.87 -16.23 -53.54
CA GLY A 497 14.75 -15.34 -53.82
C GLY A 497 13.53 -16.06 -54.39
N ASP A 498 13.51 -17.40 -54.35
CA ASP A 498 12.38 -18.20 -54.79
C ASP A 498 11.29 -18.25 -53.70
N PRO A 499 9.98 -18.19 -54.05
CA PRO A 499 8.91 -18.20 -53.07
C PRO A 499 8.85 -19.52 -52.28
N VAL A 500 8.84 -19.41 -50.95
CA VAL A 500 8.65 -20.54 -50.03
C VAL A 500 7.20 -20.58 -49.56
N ASP A 501 6.45 -21.60 -49.95
CA ASP A 501 5.05 -21.77 -49.57
C ASP A 501 4.87 -22.31 -48.15
N LYS A 502 5.31 -21.53 -47.15
CA LYS A 502 5.16 -21.84 -45.72
C LYS A 502 4.51 -20.67 -44.99
N PRO A 503 3.56 -20.92 -44.07
CA PRO A 503 2.97 -19.86 -43.26
C PRO A 503 3.97 -19.36 -42.21
N CYS A 504 4.16 -18.04 -42.14
CA CYS A 504 4.86 -17.37 -41.05
C CYS A 504 3.96 -17.27 -39.81
N GLY A 505 3.73 -18.38 -39.12
CA GLY A 505 2.82 -18.47 -37.95
C GLY A 505 1.37 -18.79 -38.33
N LYS A 506 0.42 -18.52 -37.42
CA LYS A 506 -1.02 -18.82 -37.66
C LYS A 506 -1.66 -17.77 -38.59
N MET A 507 -1.54 -17.94 -39.90
CA MET A 507 -2.16 -17.11 -40.94
C MET A 507 -2.91 -17.97 -41.97
N ALA A 508 -3.97 -17.43 -42.57
CA ALA A 508 -4.74 -18.11 -43.62
C ALA A 508 -4.16 -17.79 -45.02
N LYS A 509 -4.17 -18.75 -45.94
CA LYS A 509 -3.70 -18.53 -47.33
C LYS A 509 -4.85 -18.03 -48.20
N SER A 510 -4.63 -16.95 -48.96
CA SER A 510 -5.60 -16.44 -49.94
C SER A 510 -5.12 -16.73 -51.36
N GLY A 511 -5.91 -17.50 -52.13
CA GLY A 511 -5.64 -17.74 -53.55
C GLY A 511 -5.79 -16.48 -54.40
N HIS A 512 -6.65 -15.55 -54.00
CA HIS A 512 -6.88 -14.29 -54.72
C HIS A 512 -5.74 -13.28 -54.50
N LEU A 513 -5.25 -13.14 -53.26
CA LEU A 513 -4.17 -12.21 -52.90
C LEU A 513 -2.77 -12.83 -53.07
N LYS A 514 -2.71 -14.12 -53.44
CA LYS A 514 -1.47 -14.91 -53.60
C LYS A 514 -0.51 -14.76 -52.41
N ALA A 515 -1.05 -14.75 -51.20
CA ALA A 515 -0.29 -14.56 -49.95
C ALA A 515 -1.00 -15.12 -48.72
N TYR A 516 -0.25 -15.32 -47.64
CA TYR A 516 -0.83 -15.55 -46.30
C TYR A 516 -1.31 -14.23 -45.73
N PHE A 517 -2.50 -14.21 -45.13
CA PHE A 517 -3.12 -12.97 -44.66
C PHE A 517 -3.76 -13.05 -43.28
N LYS A 518 -3.92 -11.87 -42.69
CA LYS A 518 -4.80 -11.56 -41.56
C LYS A 518 -5.53 -10.25 -41.83
N TYR A 519 -6.67 -10.04 -41.19
CA TYR A 519 -7.31 -8.72 -41.20
C TYR A 519 -6.48 -7.75 -40.36
N LEU A 520 -6.24 -6.56 -40.91
CA LEU A 520 -5.54 -5.47 -40.23
C LEU A 520 -6.57 -4.69 -39.41
N PRO A 521 -6.64 -4.80 -38.07
CA PRO A 521 -7.65 -4.10 -37.27
C PRO A 521 -7.43 -2.58 -37.29
N CYS A 522 -8.48 -1.79 -36.99
CA CYS A 522 -8.35 -0.38 -36.65
C CYS A 522 -7.76 -0.26 -35.25
N THR A 523 -6.57 0.32 -35.12
CA THR A 523 -5.88 0.45 -33.81
C THR A 523 -6.00 1.84 -33.21
N GLN A 524 -6.89 2.70 -33.76
CA GLN A 524 -7.07 4.09 -33.33
C GLN A 524 -5.74 4.87 -33.29
N ASN A 525 -4.87 4.64 -34.28
CA ASN A 525 -3.51 5.20 -34.35
C ASN A 525 -2.54 4.79 -33.23
N GLN A 526 -2.87 3.80 -32.40
CA GLN A 526 -1.91 3.22 -31.46
C GLN A 526 -1.15 2.07 -32.11
N ILE A 527 0.16 1.96 -31.82
CA ILE A 527 0.96 0.82 -32.28
C ILE A 527 0.53 -0.42 -31.49
N GLN A 528 0.06 -1.44 -32.19
CA GLN A 528 -0.33 -2.72 -31.57
C GLN A 528 0.37 -3.90 -32.25
N GLU A 529 0.72 -4.94 -31.47
CA GLU A 529 1.18 -6.23 -32.00
C GLU A 529 0.03 -6.90 -32.77
N LEU A 530 0.24 -7.08 -34.07
CA LEU A 530 -0.73 -7.72 -34.96
C LEU A 530 -0.46 -9.21 -35.15
N HIS A 531 0.83 -9.56 -35.18
CA HIS A 531 1.25 -10.92 -35.39
C HIS A 531 2.67 -11.18 -34.88
N SER A 532 2.88 -12.30 -34.18
CA SER A 532 4.21 -12.82 -33.91
C SER A 532 4.34 -14.27 -34.39
N PHE A 533 5.55 -14.63 -34.81
CA PHE A 533 5.88 -15.96 -35.33
C PHE A 533 7.38 -16.24 -35.25
N THR A 534 7.75 -17.51 -35.39
CA THR A 534 9.13 -17.95 -35.61
C THR A 534 9.33 -18.24 -37.08
N VAL A 535 10.42 -17.72 -37.66
CA VAL A 535 10.72 -17.84 -39.09
C VAL A 535 10.92 -19.33 -39.44
N PRO A 536 10.15 -19.88 -40.39
CA PRO A 536 10.26 -21.29 -40.79
C PRO A 536 11.65 -21.65 -41.34
N GLU A 537 12.00 -22.93 -41.27
CA GLU A 537 13.21 -23.44 -41.94
C GLU A 537 13.16 -23.20 -43.46
N GLY A 538 14.32 -22.83 -44.03
CA GLY A 538 14.48 -22.52 -45.45
C GLY A 538 14.05 -21.11 -45.87
N VAL A 539 13.67 -20.24 -44.92
CA VAL A 539 13.27 -18.85 -45.20
C VAL A 539 14.39 -17.87 -44.85
N ASN A 540 14.75 -17.01 -45.80
CA ASN A 540 15.79 -16.00 -45.67
C ASN A 540 15.27 -14.57 -45.89
N GLU A 541 14.11 -14.42 -46.51
CA GLU A 541 13.41 -13.14 -46.65
C GLU A 541 11.91 -13.35 -46.43
N ILE A 542 11.27 -12.39 -45.77
CA ILE A 542 9.82 -12.26 -45.77
C ILE A 542 9.42 -10.94 -46.44
N ARG A 543 8.31 -10.94 -47.17
CA ARG A 543 7.67 -9.72 -47.67
C ARG A 543 6.38 -9.51 -46.93
N VAL A 544 6.26 -8.38 -46.27
CA VAL A 544 5.05 -7.96 -45.53
C VAL A 544 4.27 -6.98 -46.38
N GLY A 545 3.03 -7.30 -46.71
CA GLY A 545 2.15 -6.50 -47.56
C GLY A 545 0.98 -5.90 -46.78
N VAL A 546 0.50 -4.73 -47.18
CA VAL A 546 -0.71 -4.11 -46.61
C VAL A 546 -1.57 -3.47 -47.69
N CYS A 547 -2.88 -3.71 -47.66
CA CYS A 547 -3.85 -3.06 -48.55
C CYS A 547 -5.25 -2.97 -47.93
N GLY A 548 -6.08 -2.10 -48.50
CA GLY A 548 -7.51 -2.08 -48.27
C GLY A 548 -8.19 -3.33 -48.81
N PHE A 549 -9.25 -3.76 -48.15
CA PHE A 549 -10.04 -4.95 -48.49
C PHE A 549 -11.53 -4.63 -48.29
N ASN A 550 -12.39 -4.87 -49.28
CA ASN A 550 -13.84 -4.53 -49.19
C ASN A 550 -14.16 -3.07 -48.79
N LYS A 551 -13.28 -2.13 -49.15
CA LYS A 551 -13.47 -0.68 -48.95
C LYS A 551 -14.49 -0.12 -49.95
N LYS A 552 -15.51 0.62 -49.51
CA LYS A 552 -16.50 1.34 -50.34
C LYS A 552 -15.99 2.75 -50.70
N ASP A 553 -16.63 3.40 -51.66
CA ASP A 553 -16.25 4.77 -52.05
C ASP A 553 -16.51 5.74 -50.89
N GLY A 554 -15.50 6.56 -50.56
CA GLY A 554 -15.53 7.46 -49.40
C GLY A 554 -15.01 6.87 -48.07
N GLU A 555 -14.83 5.55 -47.98
CA GLU A 555 -14.16 4.91 -46.83
C GLU A 555 -12.64 5.01 -46.97
N GLN A 556 -11.94 5.34 -45.87
CA GLN A 556 -10.48 5.42 -45.86
C GLN A 556 -9.89 4.51 -44.78
N VAL A 557 -8.78 3.85 -45.12
CA VAL A 557 -7.93 3.14 -44.16
C VAL A 557 -6.56 3.77 -44.22
N LEU A 558 -6.12 4.33 -43.11
CA LEU A 558 -4.86 5.04 -42.97
C LEU A 558 -3.90 4.17 -42.17
N LEU A 559 -2.70 3.96 -42.69
CA LEU A 559 -1.60 3.32 -42.00
C LEU A 559 -0.58 4.39 -41.62
N ARG A 560 -0.40 4.60 -40.32
CA ARG A 560 0.60 5.54 -39.81
C ARG A 560 1.95 4.91 -39.67
N GLU A 561 1.99 3.66 -39.23
CA GLU A 561 3.23 2.98 -38.95
C GLU A 561 3.05 1.46 -39.09
N LEU A 562 4.08 0.79 -39.61
CA LEU A 562 4.19 -0.67 -39.70
C LEU A 562 5.63 -1.04 -39.35
N ARG A 563 5.83 -1.87 -38.33
CA ARG A 563 7.14 -2.30 -37.84
C ARG A 563 7.23 -3.82 -37.91
N VAL A 564 8.38 -4.33 -38.31
CA VAL A 564 8.77 -5.74 -38.13
C VAL A 564 10.03 -5.73 -37.28
N LYS A 565 9.99 -6.40 -36.12
CA LYS A 565 11.12 -6.40 -35.18
C LYS A 565 11.37 -7.80 -34.58
N PRO A 566 12.60 -8.11 -34.13
CA PRO A 566 12.85 -9.30 -33.35
C PRO A 566 11.96 -9.34 -32.09
N LYS A 567 11.41 -10.50 -31.79
CA LYS A 567 10.72 -10.75 -30.52
C LYS A 567 11.79 -10.73 -29.41
N PRO A 568 11.70 -9.82 -28.41
CA PRO A 568 12.66 -9.81 -27.32
C PRO A 568 12.68 -11.17 -26.65
N ASP A 569 13.86 -11.77 -26.54
CA ASP A 569 14.02 -13.02 -25.84
C ASP A 569 13.85 -12.76 -24.34
N LYS A 570 12.65 -13.03 -23.82
CA LYS A 570 12.35 -12.92 -22.39
C LYS A 570 13.00 -14.04 -21.57
N SER A 571 13.75 -14.96 -22.19
CA SER A 571 14.32 -16.13 -21.52
C SER A 571 15.74 -15.93 -20.97
N GLN A 572 16.44 -14.86 -21.36
CA GLN A 572 17.72 -14.52 -20.72
C GLN A 572 17.50 -13.52 -19.58
N PRO A 573 17.73 -13.92 -18.31
CA PRO A 573 17.73 -12.96 -17.21
C PRO A 573 18.79 -11.91 -17.48
N THR A 574 18.44 -10.64 -17.34
CA THR A 574 19.44 -9.57 -17.32
C THR A 574 20.38 -9.87 -16.16
N GLN A 575 21.64 -10.12 -16.46
CA GLN A 575 22.66 -10.37 -15.45
C GLN A 575 22.66 -9.23 -14.44
N PHE A 576 22.40 -9.53 -13.17
CA PHE A 576 22.46 -8.54 -12.11
C PHE A 576 23.90 -8.00 -12.00
N VAL A 577 24.03 -6.68 -12.09
CA VAL A 577 25.29 -5.97 -11.85
C VAL A 577 25.22 -5.34 -10.48
N PRO A 578 26.08 -5.74 -9.53
CA PRO A 578 26.15 -5.11 -8.22
C PRO A 578 26.36 -3.59 -8.31
N PRO A 579 25.72 -2.79 -7.44
CA PRO A 579 26.03 -1.37 -7.32
C PRO A 579 27.48 -1.17 -6.85
N SER A 580 28.06 -0.01 -7.14
CA SER A 580 29.38 0.36 -6.60
C SER A 580 29.35 0.40 -5.07
N ALA A 581 30.52 0.22 -4.42
CA ALA A 581 30.62 0.27 -2.96
C ALA A 581 30.02 1.55 -2.36
N GLN A 582 30.30 2.70 -2.99
CA GLN A 582 29.74 3.99 -2.58
C GLN A 582 28.22 4.03 -2.74
N ALA A 583 27.65 3.51 -3.84
CA ALA A 583 26.21 3.47 -4.04
C ALA A 583 25.53 2.51 -3.03
N ALA A 584 26.19 1.40 -2.70
CA ALA A 584 25.72 0.45 -1.70
C ALA A 584 25.68 1.10 -0.30
N GLU A 585 26.77 1.74 0.14
CA GLU A 585 26.86 2.46 1.41
C GLU A 585 25.79 3.56 1.53
N ILE A 586 25.64 4.36 0.47
CA ILE A 586 24.65 5.43 0.40
C ILE A 586 23.21 4.88 0.48
N SER A 587 22.92 3.73 -0.15
CA SER A 587 21.56 3.16 -0.19
C SER A 587 21.00 2.75 1.18
N ILE A 588 21.90 2.54 2.16
CA ILE A 588 21.57 2.18 3.54
C ILE A 588 21.88 3.29 4.54
N LEU A 589 22.17 4.51 4.07
CA LEU A 589 22.41 5.65 4.95
C LEU A 589 21.15 5.98 5.77
N GLY A 590 21.30 6.04 7.09
CA GLY A 590 20.18 6.24 8.02
C GLY A 590 19.29 5.00 8.20
N TRP A 591 19.71 3.83 7.69
CA TRP A 591 19.00 2.57 7.96
C TRP A 591 19.14 2.20 9.44
N PRO A 592 18.06 1.78 10.12
CA PRO A 592 18.12 1.39 11.52
C PRO A 592 19.01 0.16 11.71
N GLU A 593 19.89 0.20 12.72
CA GLU A 593 20.69 -0.97 13.07
C GLU A 593 19.81 -2.07 13.66
N GLN A 594 20.05 -3.30 13.21
CA GLN A 594 19.40 -4.47 13.78
C GLN A 594 20.20 -4.97 15.00
N PRO A 595 19.52 -5.39 16.08
CA PRO A 595 20.19 -5.84 17.29
C PRO A 595 20.91 -7.18 17.08
N SER A 596 22.13 -7.30 17.59
CA SER A 596 22.85 -8.58 17.67
C SER A 596 22.35 -9.40 18.87
N ASN A 597 21.20 -10.06 18.71
CA ASN A 597 20.50 -10.81 19.77
C ASN A 597 20.55 -12.34 19.59
N GLY A 598 21.38 -12.85 18.66
CA GLY A 598 21.50 -14.28 18.35
C GLY A 598 20.38 -14.88 17.49
N LYS A 599 19.37 -14.10 17.10
CA LYS A 599 18.34 -14.53 16.15
C LYS A 599 18.87 -14.51 14.70
N PRO A 600 18.37 -15.40 13.82
CA PRO A 600 18.81 -15.41 12.43
C PRO A 600 18.39 -14.13 11.70
N TYR A 601 19.25 -13.62 10.83
CA TYR A 601 18.91 -12.51 9.92
C TYR A 601 18.12 -13.04 8.73
N VAL A 602 16.98 -12.42 8.44
CA VAL A 602 16.12 -12.77 7.32
C VAL A 602 15.82 -11.53 6.52
N ILE A 603 16.03 -11.56 5.21
CA ILE A 603 15.60 -10.48 4.32
C ILE A 603 14.21 -10.81 3.76
N GLY A 604 13.23 -9.97 4.07
CA GLY A 604 11.81 -10.19 3.77
C GLY A 604 11.22 -9.19 2.79
N VAL A 605 10.55 -9.67 1.74
CA VAL A 605 9.65 -8.89 0.89
C VAL A 605 8.21 -9.30 1.21
N MET A 606 7.57 -8.56 2.12
CA MET A 606 6.31 -8.98 2.74
C MET A 606 5.40 -7.80 3.07
N ASP A 607 4.11 -8.07 3.26
CA ASP A 607 3.16 -7.05 3.74
C ASP A 607 3.15 -6.92 5.27
N GLU A 608 2.46 -5.90 5.78
CA GLU A 608 2.44 -5.59 7.22
C GLU A 608 1.86 -6.70 8.10
N PHE A 609 0.98 -7.54 7.54
CA PHE A 609 0.35 -8.65 8.27
C PHE A 609 1.36 -9.76 8.50
N THR A 610 2.16 -10.06 7.48
CA THR A 610 3.20 -11.08 7.54
C THR A 610 4.42 -10.58 8.31
N THR A 611 4.82 -9.32 8.17
CA THR A 611 5.86 -8.69 9.00
C THR A 611 5.55 -8.86 10.49
N GLY A 612 4.36 -8.47 10.93
CA GLY A 612 3.97 -8.58 12.35
C GLY A 612 4.00 -10.01 12.89
N CYS A 613 3.93 -11.01 12.02
CA CYS A 613 3.93 -12.42 12.40
C CYS A 613 5.32 -12.99 12.65
N PHE A 614 6.34 -12.51 11.93
CA PHE A 614 7.70 -13.06 11.98
C PHE A 614 8.72 -12.14 12.66
N GLU A 615 8.46 -10.82 12.75
CA GLU A 615 9.40 -9.82 13.27
C GLU A 615 9.86 -10.05 14.72
N GLN A 616 9.11 -10.85 15.49
CA GLN A 616 9.44 -11.17 16.88
C GLN A 616 10.39 -12.36 17.01
N ASP A 617 10.44 -13.26 16.03
CA ASP A 617 11.18 -14.51 16.10
C ASP A 617 12.52 -14.46 15.33
N VAL A 618 12.65 -13.54 14.37
CA VAL A 618 13.87 -13.36 13.56
C VAL A 618 14.30 -11.90 13.50
N ASN A 619 15.56 -11.64 13.16
CA ASN A 619 16.02 -10.30 12.82
C ASN A 619 15.59 -9.98 11.39
N LEU A 620 14.33 -9.54 11.26
CA LEU A 620 13.67 -9.31 9.97
C LEU A 620 14.09 -7.96 9.36
N ILE A 621 14.73 -8.03 8.20
CA ILE A 621 15.15 -6.88 7.42
C ILE A 621 14.20 -6.71 6.23
N GLN A 622 13.56 -5.55 6.14
CA GLN A 622 12.57 -5.25 5.09
C GLN A 622 13.16 -4.28 4.05
N PRO A 623 13.90 -4.74 3.04
CA PRO A 623 14.60 -3.86 2.11
C PRO A 623 13.65 -3.11 1.18
N ARG A 624 14.15 -2.07 0.54
CA ARG A 624 13.59 -1.48 -0.68
C ARG A 624 14.23 -2.10 -1.93
N PRO A 625 13.60 -1.96 -3.11
CA PRO A 625 14.19 -2.41 -4.38
C PRO A 625 15.59 -1.85 -4.67
N ASP A 626 15.94 -0.68 -4.12
CA ASP A 626 17.21 0.00 -4.38
C ASP A 626 18.30 -0.22 -3.33
N ASN A 627 18.02 -0.89 -2.20
CA ASN A 627 19.01 -1.11 -1.14
C ASN A 627 19.11 -2.56 -0.65
N TRP A 628 18.31 -3.49 -1.18
CA TRP A 628 18.34 -4.91 -0.77
C TRP A 628 19.74 -5.52 -0.86
N TYR A 629 20.52 -5.16 -1.89
CA TYR A 629 21.87 -5.69 -2.10
C TYR A 629 22.81 -5.28 -0.96
N ALA A 630 22.83 -3.99 -0.63
CA ALA A 630 23.68 -3.47 0.45
C ALA A 630 23.28 -4.05 1.82
N LEU A 631 21.99 -4.23 2.06
CA LEU A 631 21.48 -4.88 3.26
C LEU A 631 21.87 -6.38 3.31
N ALA A 632 21.84 -7.08 2.18
CA ALA A 632 22.25 -8.47 2.08
C ALA A 632 23.76 -8.65 2.36
N GLU A 633 24.60 -7.76 1.82
CA GLU A 633 26.05 -7.78 2.07
C GLU A 633 26.37 -7.43 3.54
N LYS A 634 25.63 -6.48 4.13
CA LYS A 634 25.82 -6.07 5.53
C LYS A 634 25.41 -7.15 6.53
N TYR A 635 24.21 -7.69 6.39
CA TYR A 635 23.60 -8.55 7.41
C TYR A 635 23.72 -10.05 7.12
N LYS A 636 24.12 -10.45 5.90
CA LYS A 636 24.34 -11.85 5.49
C LYS A 636 23.19 -12.76 5.93
N PRO A 637 21.99 -12.60 5.34
CA PRO A 637 20.81 -13.32 5.81
C PRO A 637 20.95 -14.84 5.63
N GLU A 638 20.33 -15.58 6.53
CA GLU A 638 20.19 -17.04 6.44
C GLU A 638 19.37 -17.47 5.22
N PHE A 639 18.38 -16.65 4.83
CA PHE A 639 17.58 -16.85 3.62
C PHE A 639 16.83 -15.58 3.21
N PHE A 640 16.37 -15.55 1.95
CA PHE A 640 15.43 -14.54 1.47
C PHE A 640 13.99 -15.07 1.54
N PHE A 641 13.11 -14.31 2.18
CA PHE A 641 11.68 -14.60 2.32
C PHE A 641 10.88 -13.67 1.40
N ILE A 642 10.39 -14.18 0.28
CA ILE A 642 9.50 -13.44 -0.61
C ILE A 642 8.06 -13.92 -0.40
N GLU A 643 7.14 -13.03 -0.12
CA GLU A 643 5.72 -13.33 0.01
C GLU A 643 4.96 -12.91 -1.26
N SER A 644 3.79 -13.48 -1.52
CA SER A 644 2.77 -12.95 -2.46
C SER A 644 2.21 -11.58 -2.05
N ALA A 645 3.06 -10.58 -1.88
CA ALA A 645 2.70 -9.24 -1.45
C ALA A 645 2.31 -8.34 -2.64
N TRP A 646 1.14 -7.69 -2.54
CA TRP A 646 0.68 -6.70 -3.53
C TRP A 646 1.43 -5.37 -3.44
N LYS A 647 1.77 -4.96 -2.22
CA LYS A 647 2.46 -3.70 -1.91
C LYS A 647 3.89 -3.95 -1.43
N GLY A 648 4.08 -4.82 -0.44
CA GLY A 648 5.38 -5.23 0.13
C GLY A 648 6.20 -4.08 0.74
N ASN A 649 6.70 -4.26 1.96
CA ASN A 649 7.59 -3.33 2.71
C ASN A 649 7.17 -1.86 2.56
N TYR A 650 6.05 -1.50 3.19
CA TYR A 650 5.46 -0.14 3.15
C TYR A 650 5.10 0.37 1.74
N GLY A 651 4.93 -0.52 0.76
CA GLY A 651 4.56 -0.19 -0.61
C GLY A 651 5.73 -0.03 -1.58
N SER A 652 6.97 -0.16 -1.10
CA SER A 652 8.16 -0.03 -1.96
C SER A 652 8.28 -1.14 -3.01
N TRP A 653 7.62 -2.29 -2.80
CA TRP A 653 7.60 -3.41 -3.74
C TRP A 653 6.33 -3.50 -4.58
N GLN A 654 5.52 -2.43 -4.60
CA GLN A 654 4.27 -2.42 -5.33
C GLN A 654 4.53 -2.68 -6.82
N TYR A 655 3.76 -3.59 -7.39
CA TYR A 655 3.89 -4.04 -8.78
C TYR A 655 5.17 -4.84 -9.12
N ARG A 656 5.99 -5.22 -8.13
CA ARG A 656 7.27 -5.93 -8.37
C ARG A 656 7.22 -7.43 -8.10
N VAL A 657 6.29 -7.91 -7.28
CA VAL A 657 6.19 -9.36 -6.96
C VAL A 657 5.28 -10.11 -7.93
N ALA A 658 4.05 -9.62 -8.17
CA ALA A 658 3.11 -10.24 -9.11
C ALA A 658 3.39 -9.87 -10.57
N ASP A 659 2.64 -10.49 -11.49
CA ASP A 659 2.68 -10.25 -12.93
C ASP A 659 1.78 -9.06 -13.36
N TYR A 660 2.40 -8.10 -14.05
CA TYR A 660 1.79 -6.85 -14.54
C TYR A 660 2.32 -6.50 -15.93
N ALA A 661 1.48 -5.81 -16.72
CA ALA A 661 1.84 -5.39 -18.08
C ALA A 661 3.11 -4.51 -18.11
N ASN A 662 3.23 -3.57 -17.15
CA ASN A 662 4.36 -2.66 -17.02
C ASN A 662 5.05 -2.88 -15.67
N LYS A 663 5.87 -3.92 -15.57
CA LYS A 663 6.61 -4.24 -14.34
C LYS A 663 7.79 -3.25 -14.16
N PRO A 664 7.90 -2.51 -13.04
CA PRO A 664 8.93 -1.48 -12.86
C PRO A 664 10.38 -1.98 -12.82
N GLY A 665 10.60 -3.28 -12.57
CA GLY A 665 11.94 -3.85 -12.46
C GLY A 665 11.97 -5.37 -12.32
N GLN A 666 13.19 -5.91 -12.17
CA GLN A 666 13.47 -7.35 -12.08
C GLN A 666 14.12 -7.74 -10.75
N GLU A 667 13.91 -6.96 -9.68
CA GLU A 667 14.66 -7.09 -8.43
C GLU A 667 14.47 -8.45 -7.76
N ILE A 668 13.30 -9.07 -7.87
CA ILE A 668 13.09 -10.45 -7.37
C ILE A 668 14.00 -11.45 -8.09
N ALA A 669 14.17 -11.32 -9.42
CA ALA A 669 15.08 -12.17 -10.17
C ALA A 669 16.54 -11.89 -9.79
N HIS A 670 16.91 -10.63 -9.58
CA HIS A 670 18.25 -10.25 -9.13
C HIS A 670 18.57 -10.77 -7.73
N ILE A 671 17.61 -10.72 -6.79
CA ILE A 671 17.74 -11.34 -5.46
C ILE A 671 18.00 -12.83 -5.60
N CYS A 672 17.20 -13.54 -6.41
CA CYS A 672 17.36 -14.99 -6.59
C CYS A 672 18.70 -15.33 -7.26
N GLN A 673 19.17 -14.51 -8.21
CA GLN A 673 20.49 -14.67 -8.81
C GLN A 673 21.60 -14.49 -7.76
N TYR A 674 21.59 -13.38 -7.03
CA TYR A 674 22.56 -13.09 -5.97
C TYR A 674 22.59 -14.19 -4.90
N ALA A 675 21.41 -14.63 -4.44
CA ALA A 675 21.28 -15.65 -3.42
C ALA A 675 21.89 -16.97 -3.88
N ARG A 676 21.62 -17.38 -5.12
CA ARG A 676 22.24 -18.56 -5.74
C ARG A 676 23.78 -18.46 -5.82
N GLU A 677 24.31 -17.29 -6.19
CA GLU A 677 25.75 -17.04 -6.24
C GLU A 677 26.42 -17.10 -4.86
N LYS A 678 25.69 -16.73 -3.80
CA LYS A 678 26.18 -16.74 -2.41
C LYS A 678 25.85 -18.02 -1.64
N GLY A 679 25.10 -18.95 -2.23
CA GLY A 679 24.62 -20.16 -1.55
C GLY A 679 23.58 -19.87 -0.45
N ILE A 680 22.85 -18.76 -0.56
CA ILE A 680 21.78 -18.38 0.37
C ILE A 680 20.45 -18.90 -0.19
N PRO A 681 19.66 -19.70 0.58
CA PRO A 681 18.37 -20.17 0.14
C PRO A 681 17.35 -19.05 -0.12
N THR A 682 16.49 -19.26 -1.11
CA THR A 682 15.35 -18.39 -1.39
C THR A 682 14.03 -19.13 -1.26
N LEU A 683 13.05 -18.49 -0.64
CA LEU A 683 11.70 -19.03 -0.53
C LEU A 683 10.64 -18.05 -1.03
N PHE A 684 9.57 -18.60 -1.61
CA PHE A 684 8.36 -17.88 -1.97
C PHE A 684 7.16 -18.44 -1.21
N TRP A 685 6.47 -17.63 -0.40
CA TRP A 685 5.22 -18.03 0.28
C TRP A 685 4.02 -17.36 -0.37
N ASN A 686 3.12 -18.15 -0.97
CA ASN A 686 1.87 -17.63 -1.51
C ASN A 686 0.72 -17.77 -0.49
N LYS A 687 0.35 -16.65 0.12
CA LYS A 687 -0.80 -16.55 1.03
C LYS A 687 -2.13 -16.26 0.32
N GLU A 688 -2.08 -15.93 -0.96
CA GLU A 688 -3.25 -15.58 -1.77
C GLU A 688 -3.79 -16.78 -2.56
N ASP A 689 -3.21 -17.97 -2.35
CA ASP A 689 -3.69 -19.21 -2.94
C ASP A 689 -5.03 -19.64 -2.34
N PRO A 690 -5.92 -20.23 -3.16
CA PRO A 690 -5.77 -20.53 -4.59
C PRO A 690 -6.17 -19.37 -5.54
N VAL A 691 -6.74 -18.27 -5.01
CA VAL A 691 -7.41 -17.23 -5.80
C VAL A 691 -6.47 -16.48 -6.74
N HIS A 692 -5.27 -16.13 -6.26
CA HIS A 692 -4.30 -15.37 -7.04
C HIS A 692 -3.07 -16.18 -7.45
N HIS A 693 -3.20 -17.52 -7.48
CA HIS A 693 -2.14 -18.47 -7.86
C HIS A 693 -1.37 -18.07 -9.13
N GLN A 694 -2.09 -17.78 -10.22
CA GLN A 694 -1.46 -17.46 -11.51
C GLN A 694 -0.75 -16.10 -11.49
N LYS A 695 -1.23 -15.14 -10.69
CA LYS A 695 -0.68 -13.78 -10.65
C LYS A 695 0.72 -13.72 -10.06
N PHE A 696 1.05 -14.63 -9.14
CA PHE A 696 2.35 -14.65 -8.47
C PHE A 696 3.31 -15.73 -9.01
N MET A 697 2.87 -16.52 -9.99
CA MET A 697 3.66 -17.58 -10.60
C MET A 697 5.02 -17.09 -11.16
N CYS A 698 5.10 -15.83 -11.58
CA CYS A 698 6.35 -15.24 -12.08
C CYS A 698 7.46 -15.18 -11.02
N SER A 699 7.12 -14.96 -9.74
CA SER A 699 8.09 -14.96 -8.64
C SER A 699 8.33 -16.38 -8.12
N ALA A 700 7.28 -17.20 -8.03
CA ALA A 700 7.40 -18.59 -7.58
C ALA A 700 8.38 -19.43 -8.43
N LYS A 701 8.51 -19.12 -9.73
CA LYS A 701 9.45 -19.81 -10.64
C LYS A 701 10.92 -19.53 -10.38
N LEU A 702 11.24 -18.49 -9.61
CA LEU A 702 12.61 -17.99 -9.47
C LEU A 702 13.33 -18.54 -8.22
N VAL A 703 12.56 -18.99 -7.23
CA VAL A 703 13.06 -19.37 -5.91
C VAL A 703 13.38 -20.86 -5.79
N ASP A 704 14.15 -21.20 -4.74
CA ASP A 704 14.56 -22.57 -4.44
C ASP A 704 13.44 -23.37 -3.75
N HIS A 705 12.64 -22.73 -2.88
CA HIS A 705 11.52 -23.36 -2.18
C HIS A 705 10.21 -22.57 -2.36
N ILE A 706 9.12 -23.29 -2.63
CA ILE A 706 7.78 -22.70 -2.76
C ILE A 706 6.93 -23.19 -1.60
N PHE A 707 6.35 -22.26 -0.85
CA PHE A 707 5.36 -22.51 0.19
C PHE A 707 4.01 -21.97 -0.27
N THR A 708 2.94 -22.72 0.01
CA THR A 708 1.56 -22.30 -0.29
C THR A 708 0.66 -22.52 0.91
N THR A 709 -0.30 -21.63 1.14
CA THR A 709 -1.31 -21.83 2.19
C THR A 709 -2.34 -22.91 1.84
N ASP A 710 -2.51 -23.25 0.56
CA ASP A 710 -3.40 -24.32 0.10
C ASP A 710 -2.60 -25.53 -0.39
N ALA A 711 -2.61 -26.61 0.39
CA ALA A 711 -1.91 -27.86 0.05
C ALA A 711 -2.31 -28.44 -1.32
N ASN A 712 -3.52 -28.14 -1.82
CA ASN A 712 -3.95 -28.59 -3.15
C ASN A 712 -3.19 -27.89 -4.30
N MET A 713 -2.51 -26.77 -4.05
CA MET A 713 -1.77 -26.03 -5.07
C MET A 713 -0.37 -26.61 -5.33
N LYS A 714 0.10 -27.55 -4.52
CA LYS A 714 1.44 -28.14 -4.63
C LYS A 714 1.70 -28.72 -6.02
N ASP A 715 0.79 -29.56 -6.50
CA ASP A 715 0.93 -30.22 -7.81
C ASP A 715 0.94 -29.21 -8.96
N SER A 716 0.11 -28.16 -8.86
CA SER A 716 0.08 -27.07 -9.86
C SER A 716 1.41 -26.31 -9.90
N TYR A 717 2.01 -26.03 -8.75
CA TYR A 717 3.34 -25.41 -8.70
C TYR A 717 4.39 -26.33 -9.31
N GLN A 718 4.49 -27.58 -8.85
CA GLN A 718 5.46 -28.55 -9.37
C GLN A 718 5.37 -28.67 -10.89
N ALA A 719 4.15 -28.79 -11.44
CA ALA A 719 3.92 -28.88 -12.88
C ALA A 719 4.30 -27.60 -13.65
N LYS A 720 4.08 -26.41 -13.08
CA LYS A 720 4.29 -25.12 -13.77
C LYS A 720 5.68 -24.52 -13.61
N THR A 721 6.37 -24.84 -12.51
CA THR A 721 7.70 -24.32 -12.19
C THR A 721 8.80 -25.35 -12.43
N GLY A 722 8.47 -26.65 -12.40
CA GLY A 722 9.46 -27.73 -12.37
C GLY A 722 10.22 -27.83 -11.05
N ASN A 723 9.86 -27.03 -10.04
CA ASN A 723 10.51 -27.05 -8.74
C ASN A 723 9.95 -28.21 -7.90
N PRO A 724 10.79 -29.17 -7.42
CA PRO A 724 10.34 -30.27 -6.59
C PRO A 724 10.03 -29.86 -5.14
N ASN A 725 10.62 -28.76 -4.66
CA ASN A 725 10.54 -28.26 -3.28
C ASN A 725 9.30 -27.38 -3.09
N VAL A 726 8.12 -28.01 -3.14
CA VAL A 726 6.84 -27.34 -2.90
C VAL A 726 6.18 -27.88 -1.64
N HIS A 727 5.88 -27.00 -0.69
CA HIS A 727 5.43 -27.34 0.65
C HIS A 727 4.13 -26.59 1.00
N ALA A 728 3.31 -27.18 1.86
CA ALA A 728 2.17 -26.49 2.45
C ALA A 728 2.64 -25.76 3.71
N LEU A 729 2.30 -24.48 3.85
CA LEU A 729 2.58 -23.67 5.03
C LEU A 729 1.31 -22.93 5.44
N PRO A 730 0.49 -23.49 6.35
CA PRO A 730 -0.71 -22.85 6.85
C PRO A 730 -0.37 -21.59 7.66
N PHE A 731 -1.36 -20.71 7.82
CA PHE A 731 -1.26 -19.61 8.77
C PHE A 731 -1.06 -20.11 10.23
N ALA A 732 -0.76 -19.17 11.11
CA ALA A 732 -0.45 -19.40 12.52
C ALA A 732 -0.76 -18.14 13.36
N ALA A 733 -0.53 -18.21 14.67
CA ALA A 733 -0.57 -17.08 15.58
C ALA A 733 0.82 -16.66 16.07
N GLN A 734 1.00 -15.37 16.33
CA GLN A 734 2.22 -14.82 16.95
C GLN A 734 1.94 -14.52 18.44
N PRO A 735 2.52 -15.26 19.40
CA PRO A 735 2.32 -15.07 20.86
C PRO A 735 2.47 -13.62 21.36
N ALA A 736 3.38 -12.84 20.77
CA ALA A 736 3.58 -11.45 21.17
C ALA A 736 2.37 -10.53 20.83
N LEU A 737 1.63 -10.87 19.78
CA LEU A 737 0.46 -10.10 19.31
C LEU A 737 -0.87 -10.68 19.79
N HIS A 738 -0.95 -12.01 19.90
CA HIS A 738 -2.18 -12.74 20.15
C HIS A 738 -2.09 -13.40 21.53
N LYS A 739 -2.57 -12.69 22.55
CA LYS A 739 -2.48 -13.10 23.94
C LYS A 739 -3.86 -13.48 24.48
N PRO A 740 -3.98 -14.58 25.24
CA PRO A 740 -5.20 -14.89 25.96
C PRO A 740 -5.64 -13.72 26.84
N ALA A 741 -6.95 -13.50 26.89
CA ALA A 741 -7.56 -12.53 27.78
C ALA A 741 -8.75 -13.16 28.51
N PRO A 742 -9.04 -12.70 29.74
CA PRO A 742 -10.11 -13.26 30.53
C PRO A 742 -11.48 -13.05 29.89
N LEU A 743 -12.48 -13.77 30.40
CA LEU A 743 -13.88 -13.54 30.01
C LEU A 743 -14.39 -12.19 30.54
N SER A 744 -13.95 -11.81 31.75
CA SER A 744 -14.27 -10.53 32.35
C SER A 744 -13.79 -9.36 31.47
N GLY A 745 -14.68 -8.41 31.17
CA GLY A 745 -14.39 -7.26 30.30
C GLY A 745 -14.64 -7.48 28.80
N ARG A 746 -15.00 -8.70 28.38
CA ARG A 746 -15.45 -8.95 27.01
C ARG A 746 -16.86 -8.42 26.77
N LYS A 747 -17.08 -7.83 25.60
CA LYS A 747 -18.40 -7.41 25.13
C LYS A 747 -19.27 -8.65 24.92
N PRO A 748 -20.51 -8.68 25.46
CA PRO A 748 -21.47 -9.76 25.23
C PRO A 748 -22.10 -9.62 23.84
N ARG A 749 -21.28 -9.65 22.79
CA ARG A 749 -21.63 -9.44 21.39
C ARG A 749 -20.76 -10.31 20.50
N ALA A 750 -21.30 -10.68 19.35
CA ALA A 750 -20.57 -11.31 18.27
C ALA A 750 -19.82 -10.24 17.47
N CYS A 751 -18.66 -10.61 16.93
CA CYS A 751 -17.87 -9.74 16.07
C CYS A 751 -17.51 -10.42 14.76
N PHE A 752 -17.63 -9.69 13.66
CA PHE A 752 -17.09 -10.09 12.36
C PHE A 752 -16.09 -9.04 11.88
N ALA A 753 -14.99 -9.48 11.28
CA ALA A 753 -14.10 -8.60 10.56
C ALA A 753 -13.97 -9.08 9.10
N GLY A 754 -13.85 -8.17 8.15
CA GLY A 754 -13.70 -8.51 6.73
C GLY A 754 -14.77 -7.88 5.85
N SER A 755 -14.70 -8.18 4.56
CA SER A 755 -15.55 -7.57 3.54
C SER A 755 -16.80 -8.41 3.26
N TRP A 756 -17.86 -7.73 2.83
CA TRP A 756 -19.04 -8.39 2.27
C TRP A 756 -18.73 -8.98 0.90
N TYR A 757 -19.21 -10.19 0.60
CA TYR A 757 -19.10 -10.78 -0.74
C TYR A 757 -20.41 -11.42 -1.24
N GLY A 758 -21.54 -11.15 -0.57
CA GLY A 758 -22.82 -11.82 -0.79
C GLY A 758 -23.33 -11.82 -2.24
N ASN A 759 -22.88 -10.85 -3.04
CA ASN A 759 -23.36 -10.66 -4.42
C ASN A 759 -22.44 -11.28 -5.50
N ARG A 760 -21.31 -11.91 -5.13
CA ARG A 760 -20.34 -12.46 -6.11
C ARG A 760 -20.52 -13.95 -6.43
N HIS A 761 -21.12 -14.74 -5.53
CA HIS A 761 -21.40 -16.16 -5.71
C HIS A 761 -22.65 -16.56 -4.91
N ALA A 762 -23.67 -17.11 -5.57
CA ALA A 762 -24.97 -17.41 -4.94
C ALA A 762 -24.83 -18.30 -3.69
N GLU A 763 -24.03 -19.36 -3.72
CA GLU A 763 -23.88 -20.27 -2.57
C GLU A 763 -22.98 -19.73 -1.43
N ARG A 764 -21.90 -18.97 -1.75
CA ARG A 764 -20.99 -18.41 -0.72
C ARG A 764 -21.56 -17.18 -0.03
N GLY A 765 -22.43 -16.44 -0.73
CA GLY A 765 -23.16 -15.33 -0.14
C GLY A 765 -24.20 -15.77 0.87
N GLU A 766 -24.84 -16.92 0.64
CA GLU A 766 -25.82 -17.49 1.58
C GLU A 766 -25.20 -17.86 2.92
N ALA A 767 -24.03 -18.53 2.93
CA ALA A 767 -23.33 -18.88 4.17
C ALA A 767 -23.01 -17.68 5.05
N MET A 768 -22.55 -16.60 4.42
CA MET A 768 -22.31 -15.34 5.12
C MET A 768 -23.62 -14.69 5.61
N ARG A 769 -24.67 -14.69 4.78
CA ARG A 769 -25.99 -14.12 5.13
C ARG A 769 -26.54 -14.80 6.38
N TRP A 770 -26.71 -16.13 6.36
CA TRP A 770 -27.34 -16.81 7.49
C TRP A 770 -26.50 -16.73 8.76
N LEU A 771 -25.16 -16.76 8.66
CA LEU A 771 -24.29 -16.66 9.83
C LEU A 771 -24.40 -15.27 10.48
N LEU A 772 -24.37 -14.20 9.67
CA LEU A 772 -24.51 -12.85 10.18
C LEU A 772 -25.93 -12.55 10.64
N GLN A 773 -26.96 -13.14 10.01
CA GLN A 773 -28.35 -13.04 10.47
C GLN A 773 -28.53 -13.66 11.86
N ALA A 774 -28.00 -14.87 12.10
CA ALA A 774 -27.99 -15.48 13.43
C ALA A 774 -27.28 -14.58 14.45
N ALA A 775 -26.09 -14.08 14.11
CA ALA A 775 -25.32 -13.19 14.99
C ALA A 775 -26.01 -11.86 15.30
N ASN A 776 -26.76 -11.30 14.34
CA ASN A 776 -27.45 -10.03 14.54
C ASN A 776 -28.52 -10.12 15.65
N GLN A 777 -29.08 -11.31 15.89
CA GLN A 777 -30.04 -11.57 16.97
C GLN A 777 -29.40 -11.49 18.37
N HIS A 778 -28.10 -11.79 18.46
CA HIS A 778 -27.31 -11.78 19.71
C HIS A 778 -26.41 -10.54 19.83
N GLY A 779 -26.59 -9.55 18.95
CA GLY A 779 -25.76 -8.35 18.85
C GLY A 779 -24.48 -8.58 18.06
N LEU A 780 -24.36 -7.87 16.92
CA LEU A 780 -23.25 -7.99 15.99
C LEU A 780 -22.49 -6.66 15.83
N ASP A 781 -21.17 -6.71 15.97
CA ASP A 781 -20.26 -5.63 15.56
C ASP A 781 -19.44 -6.08 14.34
N ILE A 782 -19.24 -5.17 13.37
CA ILE A 782 -18.56 -5.46 12.10
C ILE A 782 -17.40 -4.48 11.88
N TYR A 783 -16.19 -5.02 11.73
CA TYR A 783 -15.05 -4.27 11.21
C TYR A 783 -14.90 -4.53 9.71
N ASP A 784 -15.48 -3.64 8.91
CA ASP A 784 -15.44 -3.72 7.44
C ASP A 784 -14.09 -3.22 6.91
N ARG A 785 -13.36 -4.09 6.20
CA ARG A 785 -12.09 -3.76 5.56
C ARG A 785 -12.24 -2.67 4.49
N ASN A 786 -13.41 -2.56 3.88
CA ASN A 786 -13.72 -1.61 2.81
C ASN A 786 -14.57 -0.43 3.28
N HIS A 787 -14.66 -0.20 4.59
CA HIS A 787 -15.49 0.86 5.14
C HIS A 787 -15.16 2.22 4.51
N GLY A 788 -16.20 2.95 4.09
CA GLY A 788 -16.05 4.27 3.46
C GLY A 788 -15.55 4.25 2.01
N THR A 789 -15.22 3.09 1.43
CA THR A 789 -14.72 3.00 0.03
C THR A 789 -15.84 2.81 -1.00
N GLY A 790 -17.04 2.40 -0.57
CA GLY A 790 -18.15 2.02 -1.46
C GLY A 790 -17.96 0.67 -2.16
N ILE A 791 -16.86 -0.04 -1.89
CA ILE A 791 -16.54 -1.35 -2.50
C ILE A 791 -17.09 -2.47 -1.62
N PHE A 792 -18.06 -3.22 -2.12
CA PHE A 792 -18.78 -4.27 -1.40
C PHE A 792 -19.38 -3.81 -0.06
N PRO A 793 -20.34 -2.86 -0.07
CA PRO A 793 -21.00 -2.44 1.15
C PRO A 793 -21.81 -3.60 1.75
N PHE A 794 -21.85 -3.66 3.08
CA PHE A 794 -22.76 -4.55 3.80
C PHE A 794 -24.23 -4.12 3.59
N PRO A 795 -25.19 -5.07 3.58
CA PRO A 795 -26.62 -4.77 3.57
C PRO A 795 -27.08 -3.81 4.68
N GLU A 796 -28.19 -3.12 4.45
CA GLU A 796 -28.76 -2.09 5.35
C GLU A 796 -28.99 -2.62 6.78
N GLU A 797 -29.45 -3.86 6.90
CA GLU A 797 -29.73 -4.54 8.17
C GLU A 797 -28.52 -4.68 9.11
N TYR A 798 -27.29 -4.57 8.57
CA TYR A 798 -26.05 -4.66 9.36
C TYR A 798 -25.37 -3.31 9.60
N GLN A 799 -25.86 -2.22 9.00
CA GLN A 799 -25.18 -0.92 9.04
C GLN A 799 -24.99 -0.39 10.47
N SER A 800 -25.95 -0.64 11.36
CA SER A 800 -25.87 -0.26 12.79
C SER A 800 -24.74 -0.97 13.55
N GLY A 801 -24.31 -2.14 13.07
CA GLY A 801 -23.22 -2.94 13.65
C GLY A 801 -21.84 -2.51 13.17
N ILE A 802 -21.71 -1.72 12.10
CA ILE A 802 -20.43 -1.38 11.50
C ILE A 802 -19.65 -0.40 12.39
N LYS A 803 -18.40 -0.77 12.72
CA LYS A 803 -17.47 0.00 13.57
C LYS A 803 -16.33 0.67 12.78
N GLY A 804 -16.40 0.61 11.46
CA GLY A 804 -15.36 1.10 10.56
C GLY A 804 -14.31 0.06 10.19
N SER A 805 -13.16 0.52 9.70
CA SER A 805 -11.99 -0.30 9.40
C SER A 805 -10.88 -0.07 10.43
N LEU A 806 -10.11 -1.11 10.78
CA LEU A 806 -8.95 -1.00 11.67
C LEU A 806 -7.66 -1.48 10.98
N PRO A 807 -6.51 -0.82 11.24
CA PRO A 807 -5.19 -1.38 10.93
C PRO A 807 -4.98 -2.73 11.60
N TYR A 808 -4.12 -3.59 11.03
CA TYR A 808 -3.95 -4.97 11.49
C TYR A 808 -3.62 -5.08 13.00
N LYS A 809 -2.60 -4.37 13.47
CA LYS A 809 -2.17 -4.43 14.88
C LYS A 809 -3.24 -3.93 15.84
N ASP A 810 -4.12 -3.02 15.42
CA ASP A 810 -5.25 -2.56 16.23
C ASP A 810 -6.41 -3.56 16.21
N LEU A 811 -6.65 -4.22 15.07
CA LEU A 811 -7.61 -5.31 14.98
C LEU A 811 -7.23 -6.48 15.90
N CYS A 812 -5.94 -6.82 16.00
CA CYS A 812 -5.46 -7.85 16.94
C CYS A 812 -5.83 -7.52 18.41
N LYS A 813 -5.85 -6.23 18.79
CA LYS A 813 -6.28 -5.81 20.14
C LYS A 813 -7.78 -6.02 20.37
N GLU A 814 -8.59 -5.99 19.31
CA GLU A 814 -10.04 -6.25 19.41
C GLU A 814 -10.37 -7.73 19.51
N TYR A 815 -9.49 -8.64 19.06
CA TYR A 815 -9.74 -10.08 19.10
C TYR A 815 -10.07 -10.61 20.49
N SER A 816 -9.47 -10.04 21.53
CA SER A 816 -9.72 -10.41 22.92
C SER A 816 -10.88 -9.66 23.60
N ARG A 817 -11.57 -8.75 22.89
CA ARG A 817 -12.60 -7.87 23.49
C ARG A 817 -14.03 -8.35 23.33
N TYR A 818 -14.28 -9.41 22.57
CA TYR A 818 -15.62 -9.93 22.31
C TYR A 818 -15.75 -11.35 22.86
N ARG A 819 -16.98 -11.75 23.22
CA ARG A 819 -17.27 -13.13 23.64
C ARG A 819 -17.08 -14.10 22.47
N VAL A 820 -17.53 -13.75 21.27
CA VAL A 820 -17.46 -14.65 20.12
C VAL A 820 -17.07 -13.89 18.86
N PHE A 821 -16.28 -14.54 18.02
CA PHE A 821 -15.97 -14.04 16.69
C PHE A 821 -16.48 -14.98 15.60
N LEU A 822 -16.87 -14.38 14.49
CA LEU A 822 -17.38 -15.06 13.33
C LEU A 822 -16.29 -15.20 12.27
N ASN A 823 -16.24 -16.37 11.65
CA ASN A 823 -15.39 -16.65 10.49
C ASN A 823 -16.23 -17.20 9.33
N VAL A 824 -15.94 -16.72 8.12
CA VAL A 824 -16.59 -17.17 6.89
C VAL A 824 -15.52 -17.63 5.93
N ASN A 825 -15.65 -18.87 5.44
CA ASN A 825 -14.67 -19.49 4.56
C ASN A 825 -15.09 -19.38 3.09
N SER A 826 -14.21 -18.81 2.27
CA SER A 826 -14.38 -18.78 0.81
C SER A 826 -13.75 -20.00 0.11
N VAL A 827 -12.86 -20.71 0.80
CA VAL A 827 -12.21 -21.93 0.35
C VAL A 827 -12.61 -23.03 1.33
N THR A 828 -13.43 -23.97 0.89
CA THR A 828 -14.01 -25.01 1.76
C THR A 828 -13.31 -26.36 1.63
N ASN A 829 -12.71 -26.65 0.47
CA ASN A 829 -12.14 -27.97 0.15
C ASN A 829 -10.63 -28.08 0.37
N SER A 830 -9.96 -26.99 0.75
CA SER A 830 -8.52 -27.03 1.01
C SER A 830 -8.23 -27.78 2.31
N PRO A 831 -7.24 -28.70 2.33
CA PRO A 831 -6.79 -29.34 3.56
C PRO A 831 -6.10 -28.40 4.57
N THR A 832 -5.72 -27.18 4.15
CA THR A 832 -4.89 -26.28 4.98
C THR A 832 -5.28 -24.81 4.92
N MET A 833 -6.06 -24.38 3.91
CA MET A 833 -6.37 -22.95 3.68
C MET A 833 -7.71 -22.56 4.31
N PHE A 834 -7.64 -21.62 5.25
CA PHE A 834 -8.75 -20.82 5.77
C PHE A 834 -8.20 -19.52 6.36
N SER A 835 -9.06 -18.64 6.85
CA SER A 835 -8.65 -17.34 7.39
C SER A 835 -7.67 -17.50 8.55
N ARG A 836 -6.55 -16.77 8.49
CA ARG A 836 -5.56 -16.69 9.57
C ARG A 836 -6.18 -16.30 10.93
N ARG A 837 -7.28 -15.56 10.88
CA ARG A 837 -8.03 -15.09 12.05
C ARG A 837 -8.42 -16.22 12.99
N VAL A 838 -8.72 -17.40 12.47
CA VAL A 838 -9.12 -18.54 13.30
C VAL A 838 -7.99 -18.91 14.28
N PHE A 839 -6.72 -18.96 13.82
CA PHE A 839 -5.57 -19.16 14.69
C PHE A 839 -5.38 -18.00 15.68
N GLU A 840 -5.49 -16.77 15.19
CA GLU A 840 -5.27 -15.56 15.98
C GLU A 840 -6.31 -15.42 17.11
N LEU A 841 -7.58 -15.72 16.85
CA LEU A 841 -8.66 -15.67 17.84
C LEU A 841 -8.53 -16.76 18.90
N MET A 842 -8.21 -17.99 18.48
CA MET A 842 -7.98 -19.10 19.40
C MET A 842 -6.79 -18.84 20.32
N ALA A 843 -5.70 -18.25 19.80
CA ALA A 843 -4.58 -17.78 20.63
C ALA A 843 -5.01 -16.70 21.64
N CYS A 844 -5.92 -15.81 21.26
CA CYS A 844 -6.51 -14.83 22.16
C CYS A 844 -7.54 -15.42 23.15
N GLY A 845 -7.75 -16.74 23.15
CA GLY A 845 -8.75 -17.41 23.98
C GLY A 845 -10.19 -17.03 23.62
N THR A 846 -10.44 -16.65 22.36
CA THR A 846 -11.76 -16.20 21.89
C THR A 846 -12.41 -17.30 21.07
N PRO A 847 -13.53 -17.87 21.53
CA PRO A 847 -14.27 -18.86 20.76
C PRO A 847 -14.67 -18.35 19.38
N VAL A 848 -14.59 -19.25 18.40
CA VAL A 848 -14.85 -18.96 16.98
C VAL A 848 -16.03 -19.79 16.51
N VAL A 849 -17.04 -19.12 15.95
CA VAL A 849 -18.11 -19.77 15.18
C VAL A 849 -17.78 -19.57 13.71
N SER A 850 -17.64 -20.66 12.97
CA SER A 850 -17.17 -20.63 11.58
C SER A 850 -18.08 -21.44 10.67
N THR A 851 -18.28 -20.97 9.45
CA THR A 851 -18.80 -21.85 8.38
C THR A 851 -17.81 -22.99 8.12
N TYR A 852 -18.29 -24.10 7.56
CA TYR A 852 -17.46 -25.25 7.23
C TYR A 852 -16.20 -24.91 6.40
N ALA A 853 -15.09 -25.54 6.75
CA ALA A 853 -13.90 -25.66 5.90
C ALA A 853 -13.10 -26.90 6.31
N LYS A 854 -12.77 -27.74 5.33
CA LYS A 854 -11.96 -28.95 5.50
C LYS A 854 -10.62 -28.70 6.21
N GLY A 855 -10.03 -27.53 5.99
CA GLY A 855 -8.78 -27.16 6.64
C GLY A 855 -8.91 -27.02 8.16
N ILE A 856 -10.07 -26.55 8.65
CA ILE A 856 -10.31 -26.42 10.09
C ILE A 856 -10.42 -27.82 10.72
N GLU A 857 -11.20 -28.72 10.12
CA GLU A 857 -11.32 -30.12 10.58
C GLU A 857 -9.99 -30.87 10.55
N ASN A 858 -9.17 -30.62 9.52
CA ASN A 858 -7.90 -31.32 9.37
C ASN A 858 -6.81 -30.81 10.32
N LEU A 859 -6.78 -29.50 10.60
CA LEU A 859 -5.68 -28.91 11.37
C LEU A 859 -5.96 -28.89 12.87
N PHE A 860 -7.21 -28.89 13.31
CA PHE A 860 -7.56 -28.85 14.72
C PHE A 860 -8.21 -30.16 15.14
N GLU A 861 -7.56 -30.86 16.07
CA GLU A 861 -8.10 -32.08 16.68
C GLU A 861 -9.12 -31.76 17.78
N SER A 862 -9.13 -30.50 18.26
CA SER A 862 -9.99 -30.00 19.32
C SER A 862 -11.30 -29.42 18.80
N ASP A 863 -12.34 -29.49 19.62
CA ASP A 863 -13.61 -28.81 19.40
C ASP A 863 -13.54 -27.30 19.73
N ALA A 864 -12.36 -26.70 19.52
CA ALA A 864 -12.08 -25.30 19.79
C ALA A 864 -12.82 -24.34 18.84
N VAL A 865 -13.03 -24.76 17.59
CA VAL A 865 -13.82 -24.01 16.60
C VAL A 865 -15.20 -24.66 16.48
N TRP A 866 -16.25 -23.87 16.61
CA TRP A 866 -17.61 -24.33 16.40
C TRP A 866 -17.97 -24.21 14.92
N LEU A 867 -17.84 -25.32 14.18
CA LEU A 867 -18.29 -25.40 12.79
C LEU A 867 -19.82 -25.48 12.73
N VAL A 868 -20.42 -24.71 11.84
CA VAL A 868 -21.86 -24.64 11.62
C VAL A 868 -22.18 -24.64 10.13
N ASP A 869 -23.28 -25.31 9.76
CA ASP A 869 -23.72 -25.46 8.37
C ASP A 869 -25.09 -24.80 8.09
N SER A 870 -25.77 -24.31 9.13
CA SER A 870 -27.05 -23.63 9.01
C SER A 870 -27.20 -22.46 9.98
N GLN A 871 -28.23 -21.62 9.72
CA GLN A 871 -28.61 -20.54 10.63
C GLN A 871 -28.96 -21.04 12.03
N GLU A 872 -29.65 -22.18 12.12
CA GLU A 872 -30.14 -22.74 13.39
C GLU A 872 -28.97 -23.24 14.25
N GLU A 873 -27.98 -23.88 13.64
CA GLU A 873 -26.76 -24.30 14.32
C GLU A 873 -25.94 -23.09 14.77
N ALA A 874 -25.83 -22.06 13.92
CA ALA A 874 -25.17 -20.81 14.27
C ALA A 874 -25.85 -20.12 15.45
N ASP A 875 -27.17 -20.01 15.43
CA ASP A 875 -27.96 -19.42 16.51
C ASP A 875 -27.74 -20.16 17.82
N LYS A 876 -27.81 -21.49 17.81
CA LYS A 876 -27.54 -22.33 18.98
C LYS A 876 -26.12 -22.12 19.52
N ALA A 877 -25.10 -22.14 18.64
CA ALA A 877 -23.71 -21.93 19.03
C ALA A 877 -23.50 -20.55 19.65
N LEU A 878 -24.07 -19.52 19.04
CA LEU A 878 -23.98 -18.14 19.51
C LEU A 878 -24.69 -17.96 20.85
N TYR A 879 -25.92 -18.46 20.98
CA TYR A 879 -26.66 -18.44 22.24
C TYR A 879 -25.85 -19.11 23.35
N THR A 880 -25.36 -20.33 23.13
CA THR A 880 -24.52 -21.05 24.12
C THR A 880 -23.29 -20.25 24.50
N LEU A 881 -22.54 -19.68 23.55
CA LEU A 881 -21.34 -18.91 23.86
C LEU A 881 -21.65 -17.57 24.57
N MET A 882 -22.86 -17.04 24.43
CA MET A 882 -23.32 -15.85 25.16
C MET A 882 -23.77 -16.15 26.59
N THR A 883 -24.39 -17.31 26.83
CA THR A 883 -25.08 -17.61 28.09
C THR A 883 -24.40 -18.68 28.95
N ASP A 884 -23.57 -19.54 28.36
CA ASP A 884 -22.85 -20.62 29.03
C ASP A 884 -21.36 -20.29 29.18
N ASP A 885 -21.05 -19.75 30.35
CA ASP A 885 -19.72 -19.36 30.77
C ASP A 885 -18.75 -20.53 30.96
N VAL A 886 -19.26 -21.75 31.20
CA VAL A 886 -18.45 -22.97 31.36
C VAL A 886 -18.03 -23.47 29.99
N GLU A 887 -18.98 -23.56 29.06
CA GLU A 887 -18.71 -24.00 27.69
C GLU A 887 -17.79 -23.01 26.96
N TRP A 888 -18.01 -21.70 27.15
CA TRP A 888 -17.13 -20.66 26.61
C TRP A 888 -15.67 -20.86 27.06
N ARG A 889 -15.46 -21.06 28.36
CA ARG A 889 -14.14 -21.24 28.99
C ARG A 889 -13.46 -22.53 28.54
N ARG A 890 -14.23 -23.62 28.43
CA ARG A 890 -13.75 -24.91 27.93
C ARG A 890 -13.20 -24.78 26.50
N ARG A 891 -13.94 -24.14 25.60
CA ARG A 891 -13.50 -23.90 24.22
C ARG A 891 -12.34 -22.92 24.11
N SER A 892 -12.35 -21.88 24.95
CA SER A 892 -11.23 -20.94 25.07
C SER A 892 -9.92 -21.67 25.38
N LEU A 893 -9.91 -22.53 26.42
CA LEU A 893 -8.73 -23.32 26.77
C LEU A 893 -8.33 -24.33 25.69
N ALA A 894 -9.30 -25.00 25.07
CA ALA A 894 -9.03 -25.91 23.96
C ALA A 894 -8.29 -25.20 22.82
N GLY A 895 -8.76 -24.01 22.42
CA GLY A 895 -8.11 -23.19 21.38
C GLY A 895 -6.71 -22.70 21.76
N ILE A 896 -6.52 -22.24 23.00
CA ILE A 896 -5.20 -21.83 23.51
C ILE A 896 -4.24 -23.03 23.45
N ARG A 897 -4.66 -24.20 23.97
CA ARG A 897 -3.82 -25.42 23.97
C ARG A 897 -3.43 -25.84 22.55
N GLU A 898 -4.39 -25.86 21.63
CA GLU A 898 -4.17 -26.22 20.23
C GLU A 898 -3.15 -25.28 19.56
N VAL A 899 -3.36 -23.96 19.64
CA VAL A 899 -2.53 -22.99 18.92
C VAL A 899 -1.12 -22.93 19.47
N PHE A 900 -0.95 -22.82 20.79
CA PHE A 900 0.37 -22.69 21.39
C PHE A 900 1.18 -23.99 21.32
N ALA A 901 0.53 -25.16 21.21
CA ALA A 901 1.22 -26.43 21.05
C ALA A 901 1.67 -26.74 19.61
N ARG A 902 1.00 -26.20 18.57
CA ARG A 902 1.20 -26.64 17.17
C ARG A 902 1.15 -25.55 16.09
N HIS A 903 0.60 -24.38 16.39
CA HIS A 903 0.25 -23.38 15.37
C HIS A 903 0.70 -21.95 15.67
N THR A 904 1.90 -21.81 16.23
CA THR A 904 2.59 -20.51 16.31
C THR A 904 3.51 -20.28 15.11
N TYR A 905 3.89 -19.02 14.82
CA TYR A 905 4.86 -18.75 13.76
C TYR A 905 6.26 -19.30 14.05
N ALA A 906 6.63 -19.50 15.32
CA ALA A 906 7.82 -20.28 15.68
C ALA A 906 7.75 -21.73 15.14
N HIS A 907 6.57 -22.37 15.16
CA HIS A 907 6.41 -23.71 14.53
C HIS A 907 6.58 -23.64 13.01
N ARG A 908 6.05 -22.59 12.36
CA ARG A 908 6.18 -22.39 10.91
C ARG A 908 7.62 -22.11 10.51
N LEU A 909 8.35 -21.31 11.29
CA LEU A 909 9.77 -21.07 11.11
C LEU A 909 10.58 -22.36 11.26
N ASN A 910 10.27 -23.20 12.25
CA ASN A 910 10.96 -24.47 12.40
C ASN A 910 10.78 -25.40 11.18
N ASP A 911 9.56 -25.50 10.64
CA ASP A 911 9.32 -26.25 9.39
C ASP A 911 10.07 -25.62 8.21
N ILE A 912 10.04 -24.29 8.05
CA ILE A 912 10.85 -23.59 7.04
C ILE A 912 12.33 -23.96 7.21
N PHE A 913 12.89 -23.85 8.42
CA PHE A 913 14.28 -24.17 8.69
C PHE A 913 14.63 -25.63 8.36
N ASP A 914 13.75 -26.58 8.71
CA ASP A 914 13.92 -27.98 8.32
C ASP A 914 13.96 -28.17 6.80
N ARG A 915 13.09 -27.48 6.04
CA ARG A 915 13.08 -27.57 4.57
C ARG A 915 14.30 -26.91 3.93
N LEU A 916 14.81 -25.83 4.52
CA LEU A 916 15.98 -25.10 4.03
C LEU A 916 17.31 -25.68 4.51
N GLY A 917 17.30 -26.64 5.43
CA GLY A 917 18.52 -27.21 6.03
C GLY A 917 19.22 -26.29 7.03
N ILE A 918 18.47 -25.40 7.70
CA ILE A 918 18.98 -24.47 8.71
C ILE A 918 18.92 -25.16 10.09
N GLU A 919 20.04 -25.21 10.79
CA GLU A 919 20.18 -25.91 12.09
C GLU A 919 19.45 -25.21 13.24
N THR A 920 19.29 -23.89 13.15
CA THR A 920 18.68 -23.07 14.20
C THR A 920 17.22 -23.47 14.41
N LYS A 921 16.75 -23.49 15.67
CA LYS A 921 15.35 -23.77 16.03
C LYS A 921 14.79 -22.73 16.98
N MET A 922 13.56 -22.32 16.70
CA MET A 922 12.75 -21.49 17.58
C MET A 922 12.18 -22.35 18.71
N SER A 923 12.14 -21.81 19.91
CA SER A 923 11.53 -22.49 21.06
C SER A 923 10.01 -22.54 20.90
N THR A 924 9.45 -23.75 20.90
CA THR A 924 8.00 -23.98 20.83
C THR A 924 7.46 -24.83 21.96
N ASN A 925 8.31 -25.64 22.59
CA ASN A 925 7.95 -26.49 23.72
C ASN A 925 9.10 -26.41 24.75
N PRO A 926 9.07 -25.45 25.69
CA PRO A 926 10.14 -25.29 26.66
C PRO A 926 10.29 -26.55 27.53
N PHE A 927 11.51 -27.05 27.69
CA PHE A 927 11.74 -28.20 28.57
C PHE A 927 11.59 -27.76 30.03
N ILE A 928 10.82 -28.51 30.81
CA ILE A 928 10.55 -28.21 32.23
C ILE A 928 11.28 -29.21 33.14
N ALA A 929 12.08 -28.73 34.10
CA ALA A 929 12.55 -29.56 35.22
C ALA A 929 11.75 -29.27 36.48
N LEU A 930 11.12 -30.30 37.03
CA LEU A 930 10.41 -30.23 38.29
C LEU A 930 11.24 -30.87 39.40
N VAL A 931 11.11 -30.34 40.60
CA VAL A 931 11.64 -30.94 41.82
C VAL A 931 10.53 -31.18 42.82
N SER A 932 10.62 -32.27 43.56
CA SER A 932 9.67 -32.64 44.60
C SER A 932 10.38 -33.43 45.71
N GLU A 933 9.73 -33.55 46.86
CA GLU A 933 10.18 -34.38 47.99
C GLU A 933 9.06 -35.37 48.32
N ALA A 934 9.42 -36.65 48.51
CA ALA A 934 8.49 -37.70 48.86
C ALA A 934 8.95 -38.40 50.15
N HIS A 935 8.09 -38.39 51.16
CA HIS A 935 8.30 -38.94 52.49
C HIS A 935 7.53 -40.25 52.71
N SER A 936 6.62 -40.62 51.80
CA SER A 936 5.86 -41.87 51.84
C SER A 936 5.74 -42.53 50.46
N LEU A 937 5.47 -43.84 50.42
CA LEU A 937 5.23 -44.56 49.16
C LEU A 937 4.02 -43.97 48.42
N SER A 938 2.98 -43.56 49.14
CA SER A 938 1.80 -42.92 48.54
C SER A 938 2.11 -41.61 47.83
N GLU A 939 3.02 -40.78 48.38
CA GLU A 939 3.44 -39.53 47.73
C GLU A 939 4.25 -39.81 46.47
N LEU A 940 5.12 -40.82 46.50
CA LEU A 940 5.89 -41.24 45.33
C LEU A 940 4.97 -41.82 44.23
N GLU A 941 3.96 -42.60 44.61
CA GLU A 941 2.91 -43.09 43.71
C GLU A 941 2.09 -41.93 43.12
N ALA A 942 1.75 -40.91 43.90
CA ALA A 942 1.05 -39.73 43.41
C ALA A 942 1.85 -39.00 42.32
N LEU A 943 3.16 -38.82 42.54
CA LEU A 943 4.07 -38.22 41.55
C LEU A 943 4.25 -39.10 40.30
N HIS A 944 4.27 -40.42 40.47
CA HIS A 944 4.26 -41.38 39.36
C HIS A 944 3.00 -41.24 38.51
N VAL A 945 1.83 -41.20 39.15
CA VAL A 945 0.53 -41.02 38.49
C VAL A 945 0.49 -39.67 37.78
N PHE A 946 0.92 -38.59 38.44
CA PHE A 946 1.07 -37.27 37.83
C PHE A 946 1.89 -37.35 36.54
N ALA A 947 3.12 -37.88 36.62
CA ALA A 947 4.04 -37.90 35.48
C ALA A 947 3.48 -38.69 34.29
N ASN A 948 2.73 -39.76 34.55
CA ASN A 948 2.10 -40.57 33.51
C ASN A 948 0.86 -39.92 32.90
N LYS A 949 0.04 -39.21 33.71
CA LYS A 949 -1.18 -38.53 33.26
C LYS A 949 -0.93 -37.27 32.43
N GLN A 950 0.23 -36.59 32.57
CA GLN A 950 0.48 -35.36 31.84
C GLN A 950 0.51 -35.55 30.32
N SER A 951 -0.28 -34.76 29.60
CA SER A 951 -0.27 -34.64 28.13
C SER A 951 1.03 -34.01 27.61
N TYR A 952 1.65 -33.12 28.40
CA TYR A 952 2.95 -32.54 28.08
C TYR A 952 4.06 -33.52 28.45
N ARG A 953 4.85 -33.96 27.46
CA ARG A 953 5.91 -34.97 27.67
C ARG A 953 7.33 -34.39 27.78
N HIS A 954 7.51 -33.09 27.54
CA HIS A 954 8.81 -32.44 27.52
C HIS A 954 9.22 -31.94 28.92
N PHE A 955 9.29 -32.86 29.88
CA PHE A 955 9.66 -32.56 31.26
C PHE A 955 10.40 -33.72 31.92
N LYS A 956 11.06 -33.41 33.04
CA LYS A 956 11.57 -34.40 34.00
C LYS A 956 11.33 -33.97 35.42
N LEU A 957 11.29 -34.92 36.34
CA LEU A 957 10.95 -34.71 37.74
C LEU A 957 12.00 -35.38 38.65
N GLY A 958 12.77 -34.56 39.38
CA GLY A 958 13.70 -35.02 40.40
C GLY A 958 12.98 -35.15 41.74
N VAL A 959 12.91 -36.36 42.30
CA VAL A 959 12.21 -36.62 43.57
C VAL A 959 13.24 -36.98 44.64
N VAL A 960 13.36 -36.14 45.66
CA VAL A 960 14.19 -36.45 46.83
C VAL A 960 13.41 -37.42 47.73
N CYS A 961 14.01 -38.57 48.04
CA CYS A 961 13.38 -39.62 48.84
C CYS A 961 14.36 -40.24 49.86
N GLU A 962 13.81 -40.77 50.95
CA GLU A 962 14.59 -41.49 51.97
C GLU A 962 15.10 -42.85 51.43
N PRO A 963 16.30 -43.33 51.83
CA PRO A 963 16.95 -44.52 51.25
C PRO A 963 16.10 -45.80 51.23
N GLY A 964 15.19 -45.98 52.21
CA GLY A 964 14.30 -47.14 52.29
C GLY A 964 13.08 -47.09 51.36
N LEU A 965 12.69 -45.88 50.93
CA LEU A 965 11.52 -45.68 50.04
C LEU A 965 11.82 -46.17 48.61
N VAL A 966 13.07 -46.01 48.18
CA VAL A 966 13.58 -46.40 46.86
C VAL A 966 13.47 -47.91 46.63
N GLN A 967 13.67 -48.71 47.68
CA GLN A 967 13.63 -50.18 47.60
C GLN A 967 12.21 -50.74 47.53
N LEU A 968 11.21 -49.96 48.00
CA LEU A 968 9.80 -50.35 48.01
C LEU A 968 9.04 -49.91 46.75
N ALA A 969 9.60 -48.95 46.01
CA ALA A 969 9.00 -48.46 44.79
C ALA A 969 9.31 -49.41 43.63
N GLY A 970 8.27 -49.92 42.97
CA GLY A 970 8.40 -50.74 41.75
C GLY A 970 8.88 -49.93 40.53
N SER A 971 8.42 -50.28 39.33
CA SER A 971 8.75 -49.53 38.11
C SER A 971 8.15 -48.11 38.14
N ILE A 972 8.99 -47.09 38.27
CA ILE A 972 8.58 -45.68 38.25
C ILE A 972 8.58 -45.13 36.80
N SER A 973 7.83 -44.05 36.54
CA SER A 973 7.82 -43.36 35.25
C SER A 973 9.22 -42.97 34.81
N LYS A 974 9.53 -43.13 33.52
CA LYS A 974 10.83 -42.77 32.92
C LYS A 974 11.20 -41.28 33.05
N ASN A 975 10.21 -40.43 33.34
CA ASN A 975 10.42 -39.00 33.54
C ASN A 975 10.83 -38.65 34.97
N ILE A 976 10.84 -39.61 35.89
CA ILE A 976 11.22 -39.41 37.29
C ILE A 976 12.64 -39.90 37.53
N THR A 977 13.45 -39.05 38.17
CA THR A 977 14.76 -39.42 38.71
C THR A 977 14.69 -39.37 40.23
N LEU A 978 14.99 -40.48 40.89
CA LEU A 978 15.10 -40.52 42.34
C LEU A 978 16.44 -39.92 42.78
N LEU A 979 16.39 -39.02 43.75
CA LEU A 979 17.53 -38.25 44.25
C LEU A 979 17.74 -38.53 45.73
N GLN A 980 19.00 -38.60 46.16
CA GLN A 980 19.35 -38.61 47.57
C GLN A 980 19.31 -37.18 48.15
N ARG A 981 19.22 -37.09 49.48
CA ARG A 981 19.24 -35.81 50.19
C ARG A 981 20.49 -35.00 49.83
N GLY A 982 20.29 -33.76 49.39
CA GLY A 982 21.37 -32.86 48.95
C GLY A 982 21.73 -32.90 47.46
N GLN A 983 21.21 -33.87 46.68
CA GLN A 983 21.53 -34.00 45.24
C GLN A 983 20.68 -33.13 44.31
N LYS A 984 19.64 -32.47 44.83
CA LYS A 984 18.71 -31.64 44.03
C LYS A 984 19.44 -30.58 43.20
N THR A 985 20.36 -29.84 43.81
CA THR A 985 21.07 -28.74 43.16
C THR A 985 22.06 -29.22 42.11
N SER A 986 22.77 -30.32 42.36
CA SER A 986 23.68 -30.90 41.37
C SER A 986 22.91 -31.46 40.18
N TRP A 987 21.83 -32.21 40.42
CA TRP A 987 20.96 -32.75 39.36
C TRP A 987 20.36 -31.65 38.49
N LEU A 988 19.90 -30.56 39.10
CA LEU A 988 19.34 -29.44 38.34
C LEU A 988 20.42 -28.69 37.54
N LYS A 989 21.63 -28.54 38.07
CA LYS A 989 22.77 -27.96 37.33
C LYS A 989 23.19 -28.80 36.13
N GLU A 990 23.27 -30.13 36.28
CA GLU A 990 23.53 -31.07 35.19
C GLU A 990 22.47 -30.98 34.09
N SER A 991 21.26 -30.60 34.48
CA SER A 991 20.11 -30.43 33.58
C SER A 991 20.11 -29.11 32.81
N HIS A 992 20.80 -28.08 33.31
CA HIS A 992 20.63 -26.68 32.94
C HIS A 992 20.81 -26.38 31.45
N ALA A 993 21.70 -27.08 30.75
CA ALA A 993 21.92 -26.88 29.32
C ALA A 993 20.70 -27.26 28.46
N SER A 994 19.81 -28.10 28.99
CA SER A 994 18.63 -28.63 28.29
C SER A 994 17.30 -28.06 28.78
N THR A 995 17.29 -27.25 29.85
CA THR A 995 16.07 -26.76 30.51
C THR A 995 15.83 -25.26 30.31
N SER A 996 14.62 -24.90 29.90
CA SER A 996 14.19 -23.49 29.80
C SER A 996 13.53 -23.02 31.09
N CYS A 997 12.75 -23.90 31.72
CA CYS A 997 11.99 -23.61 32.93
C CYS A 997 12.25 -24.66 34.01
N ALA A 998 12.17 -24.24 35.27
CA ALA A 998 12.21 -25.15 36.41
C ALA A 998 11.26 -24.73 37.52
N GLY A 999 10.80 -25.68 38.32
CA GLY A 999 9.79 -25.41 39.33
C GLY A 999 9.65 -26.50 40.37
N TRP A 1000 8.83 -26.21 41.38
CA TRP A 1000 8.45 -27.15 42.41
C TRP A 1000 7.12 -27.83 42.08
N ILE A 1001 6.95 -29.09 42.48
CA ILE A 1001 5.65 -29.76 42.47
C ILE A 1001 5.40 -30.51 43.78
N SER A 1002 4.20 -30.39 44.32
CA SER A 1002 3.80 -31.02 45.58
C SER A 1002 3.14 -32.38 45.34
N PRO A 1003 3.53 -33.45 46.06
CA PRO A 1003 2.84 -34.74 45.96
C PRO A 1003 1.48 -34.77 46.68
N GLN A 1004 1.14 -33.72 47.42
CA GLN A 1004 -0.06 -33.66 48.26
C GLN A 1004 -1.32 -33.26 47.50
N ASN A 1005 -1.21 -32.92 46.22
CA ASN A 1005 -2.30 -32.44 45.39
C ASN A 1005 -2.47 -33.28 44.13
N GLN A 1006 -3.67 -33.22 43.53
CA GLN A 1006 -3.94 -33.82 42.23
C GLN A 1006 -3.86 -32.77 41.13
N TYR A 1007 -3.26 -33.13 39.99
CA TYR A 1007 -3.09 -32.21 38.87
C TYR A 1007 -3.82 -32.75 37.63
N GLY A 1008 -4.53 -31.86 36.93
CA GLY A 1008 -5.18 -32.15 35.64
C GLY A 1008 -4.18 -32.59 34.55
N GLU A 1009 -4.68 -33.25 33.49
CA GLU A 1009 -3.83 -33.85 32.45
C GLU A 1009 -3.08 -32.80 31.60
N HIS A 1010 -3.60 -31.58 31.53
CA HIS A 1010 -3.00 -30.47 30.79
C HIS A 1010 -2.24 -29.48 31.67
N TYR A 1011 -2.00 -29.80 32.95
CA TYR A 1011 -1.37 -28.89 33.91
C TYR A 1011 -0.05 -28.30 33.39
N LEU A 1012 0.90 -29.16 33.00
CA LEU A 1012 2.19 -28.69 32.47
C LEU A 1012 2.09 -28.07 31.07
N ARG A 1013 1.11 -28.48 30.26
CA ARG A 1013 0.89 -27.90 28.92
C ARG A 1013 0.51 -26.44 29.04
N ASP A 1014 -0.40 -26.12 29.96
CA ASP A 1014 -0.88 -24.75 30.16
C ASP A 1014 0.23 -23.84 30.71
N LEU A 1015 1.05 -24.34 31.64
CA LEU A 1015 2.23 -23.61 32.13
C LEU A 1015 3.28 -23.38 31.04
N ALA A 1016 3.56 -24.40 30.23
CA ALA A 1016 4.47 -24.26 29.09
C ALA A 1016 3.96 -23.20 28.10
N ASN A 1017 2.67 -23.23 27.76
CA ASN A 1017 2.04 -22.25 26.89
C ASN A 1017 2.09 -20.83 27.49
N ALA A 1018 1.80 -20.69 28.79
CA ALA A 1018 1.86 -19.40 29.49
C ALA A 1018 3.23 -18.75 29.43
N SER A 1019 4.30 -19.54 29.50
CA SER A 1019 5.66 -19.03 29.32
C SER A 1019 5.95 -18.49 27.92
N LEU A 1020 5.19 -18.90 26.90
CA LEU A 1020 5.35 -18.42 25.52
C LEU A 1020 4.60 -17.10 25.28
N TYR A 1021 3.36 -16.94 25.79
CA TYR A 1021 2.56 -15.73 25.56
C TYR A 1021 2.70 -14.66 26.66
N GLN A 1022 3.25 -15.03 27.83
CA GLN A 1022 3.71 -14.10 28.89
C GLN A 1022 5.17 -14.37 29.28
N PRO A 1023 6.15 -14.14 28.38
CA PRO A 1023 7.57 -14.44 28.64
C PRO A 1023 8.22 -13.54 29.71
N ASP A 1024 7.60 -12.39 30.02
CA ASP A 1024 8.12 -11.39 30.96
C ASP A 1024 7.63 -11.60 32.40
N ALA A 1025 6.79 -12.61 32.65
CA ALA A 1025 6.39 -12.95 34.01
C ALA A 1025 7.57 -13.44 34.86
N ALA A 1026 7.53 -13.20 36.18
CA ALA A 1026 8.53 -13.70 37.12
C ALA A 1026 8.44 -15.23 37.22
N GLY A 1027 7.23 -15.77 37.29
CA GLY A 1027 6.94 -17.20 37.19
C GLY A 1027 5.52 -17.46 36.74
N TRP A 1028 5.21 -18.71 36.45
CA TRP A 1028 3.92 -19.17 35.93
C TRP A 1028 3.33 -20.23 36.85
N ALA A 1029 2.07 -20.05 37.21
CA ALA A 1029 1.34 -20.95 38.09
C ALA A 1029 -0.05 -21.28 37.50
N LYS A 1030 -0.63 -22.38 37.99
CA LYS A 1030 -1.93 -22.89 37.57
C LYS A 1030 -2.62 -23.59 38.75
N SER A 1031 -3.95 -23.59 38.79
CA SER A 1031 -4.72 -24.40 39.74
C SER A 1031 -4.62 -25.91 39.51
N VAL A 1032 -4.72 -26.65 40.61
CA VAL A 1032 -4.57 -28.11 40.72
C VAL A 1032 -5.67 -28.92 40.01
N GLU A 1033 -6.94 -28.57 40.22
CA GLU A 1033 -8.02 -29.56 40.10
C GLU A 1033 -8.93 -29.42 38.87
N ASN A 1034 -8.61 -28.57 37.89
CA ASN A 1034 -9.48 -28.39 36.73
C ASN A 1034 -8.71 -28.27 35.39
N ASP A 1035 -9.18 -28.99 34.37
CA ASP A 1035 -8.82 -28.73 32.97
C ASP A 1035 -9.67 -27.58 32.35
N CYS A 1036 -10.47 -26.91 33.18
CA CYS A 1036 -11.16 -25.65 32.94
C CYS A 1036 -10.65 -24.54 33.89
N PHE A 1037 -10.96 -23.28 33.61
CA PHE A 1037 -10.63 -22.15 34.49
C PHE A 1037 -11.26 -22.30 35.87
N THR A 1038 -10.58 -21.87 36.94
CA THR A 1038 -11.12 -21.91 38.30
C THR A 1038 -12.25 -20.90 38.49
N TYR A 1039 -13.49 -21.41 38.50
CA TYR A 1039 -14.70 -20.58 38.60
C TYR A 1039 -14.96 -20.10 40.03
N GLY A 1040 -14.83 -18.80 40.31
CA GLY A 1040 -15.30 -18.17 41.57
C GLY A 1040 -14.81 -18.84 42.87
N ARG A 1041 -13.82 -19.73 42.76
CA ARG A 1041 -13.25 -20.56 43.80
C ARG A 1041 -11.84 -20.04 44.03
N GLN A 1042 -11.44 -20.05 45.28
CA GLN A 1042 -10.08 -19.70 45.66
C GLN A 1042 -9.11 -20.59 44.88
N THR A 1043 -8.19 -19.96 44.15
CA THR A 1043 -7.19 -20.70 43.39
C THR A 1043 -6.14 -21.24 44.35
N ILE A 1044 -6.15 -22.56 44.55
CA ILE A 1044 -5.12 -23.25 45.30
C ILE A 1044 -3.94 -23.45 44.35
N LEU A 1045 -2.86 -22.70 44.61
CA LEU A 1045 -1.58 -22.90 43.95
C LEU A 1045 -0.83 -23.99 44.71
N SER A 1046 -0.39 -25.02 44.01
CA SER A 1046 0.44 -26.09 44.59
C SER A 1046 1.70 -26.40 43.77
N SER A 1047 1.94 -25.63 42.71
CA SER A 1047 3.16 -25.65 41.93
C SER A 1047 3.25 -24.40 41.08
N ALA A 1048 4.46 -24.07 40.70
CA ALA A 1048 4.77 -23.00 39.76
C ALA A 1048 6.11 -23.32 39.10
N ILE A 1049 6.32 -22.76 37.91
CA ILE A 1049 7.57 -22.82 37.17
C ILE A 1049 8.12 -21.41 36.96
N TRP A 1050 9.44 -21.30 36.89
CA TRP A 1050 10.18 -20.06 36.66
C TRP A 1050 11.21 -20.28 35.56
N LYS A 1051 11.82 -19.20 35.09
CA LYS A 1051 13.01 -19.30 34.23
C LYS A 1051 14.09 -20.10 34.96
N MET A 1052 14.76 -21.01 34.25
CA MET A 1052 15.73 -21.94 34.83
C MET A 1052 16.81 -21.24 35.70
N ALA A 1053 17.33 -20.12 35.22
CA ALA A 1053 18.36 -19.34 35.92
C ALA A 1053 17.83 -18.73 37.24
N GLU A 1054 16.59 -18.23 37.25
CA GLU A 1054 15.98 -17.64 38.45
C GLU A 1054 15.72 -18.73 39.50
N PHE A 1055 15.14 -19.85 39.07
CA PHE A 1055 14.85 -20.96 39.97
C PHE A 1055 16.12 -21.52 40.63
N SER A 1056 17.15 -21.76 39.82
CA SER A 1056 18.41 -22.38 40.29
C SER A 1056 19.18 -21.50 41.27
N ASN A 1057 19.11 -20.18 41.11
CA ASN A 1057 19.87 -19.24 41.92
C ASN A 1057 19.16 -18.86 43.23
N GLN A 1058 17.83 -18.78 43.22
CA GLN A 1058 17.09 -18.16 44.32
C GLN A 1058 16.04 -19.08 44.95
N LEU A 1059 15.39 -19.94 44.17
CA LEU A 1059 14.16 -20.63 44.60
C LEU A 1059 14.37 -22.11 44.95
N ILE A 1060 15.42 -22.73 44.42
CA ILE A 1060 15.68 -24.16 44.62
C ILE A 1060 15.87 -24.55 46.08
N ASN A 1061 16.39 -23.65 46.93
CA ASN A 1061 16.62 -23.92 48.35
C ASN A 1061 15.52 -23.34 49.27
N MET A 1062 14.53 -22.65 48.70
CA MET A 1062 13.38 -22.19 49.46
C MET A 1062 12.44 -23.35 49.75
N HIS A 1063 11.75 -23.30 50.90
CA HIS A 1063 10.62 -24.20 51.15
C HIS A 1063 9.58 -23.99 50.06
N PHE A 1064 9.00 -25.07 49.55
CA PHE A 1064 8.04 -25.04 48.45
C PHE A 1064 6.91 -24.02 48.71
N ASP A 1065 6.28 -24.06 49.89
CA ASP A 1065 5.21 -23.13 50.26
C ASP A 1065 5.64 -21.66 50.16
N ALA A 1066 6.88 -21.33 50.57
CA ALA A 1066 7.38 -19.97 50.48
C ALA A 1066 7.59 -19.49 49.04
N ALA A 1067 7.94 -20.40 48.12
CA ALA A 1067 8.19 -20.07 46.72
C ALA A 1067 6.89 -19.82 45.94
N ILE A 1068 5.85 -20.63 46.15
CA ILE A 1068 4.54 -20.45 45.51
C ILE A 1068 3.73 -19.29 46.11
N LEU A 1069 4.13 -18.81 47.30
CA LEU A 1069 3.55 -17.63 47.93
C LEU A 1069 4.17 -16.31 47.44
N ARG A 1070 4.89 -16.28 46.31
CA ARG A 1070 5.35 -15.02 45.75
C ARG A 1070 4.22 -14.27 45.04
N ASP A 1071 4.20 -12.96 45.26
CA ASP A 1071 3.12 -12.07 44.81
C ASP A 1071 3.21 -11.71 43.32
N ASP A 1072 4.27 -12.13 42.62
CA ASP A 1072 4.63 -11.76 41.25
C ASP A 1072 4.43 -12.90 40.22
N LEU A 1073 3.77 -14.00 40.61
CA LEU A 1073 3.47 -15.13 39.71
C LEU A 1073 2.28 -14.85 38.81
N TYR A 1074 2.41 -15.13 37.51
CA TYR A 1074 1.31 -15.11 36.56
C TYR A 1074 0.47 -16.40 36.66
N VAL A 1075 -0.85 -16.26 36.86
CA VAL A 1075 -1.77 -17.41 36.99
C VAL A 1075 -2.51 -17.65 35.67
N ALA A 1076 -2.24 -18.79 35.04
CA ALA A 1076 -2.67 -19.11 33.66
C ALA A 1076 -4.12 -19.56 33.52
N ASP A 1077 -4.86 -19.80 34.61
CA ASP A 1077 -6.22 -20.34 34.59
C ASP A 1077 -7.19 -19.62 35.54
N HIS A 1078 -6.88 -18.35 35.87
CA HIS A 1078 -7.75 -17.49 36.68
C HIS A 1078 -8.59 -16.53 35.82
N ASP A 1079 -9.82 -16.22 36.27
CA ASP A 1079 -10.81 -15.35 35.60
C ASP A 1079 -10.35 -13.91 35.28
N GLN A 1080 -9.16 -13.50 35.75
CA GLN A 1080 -8.57 -12.18 35.50
C GLN A 1080 -7.11 -12.26 35.00
N PHE A 1081 -6.51 -13.46 34.88
CA PHE A 1081 -5.08 -13.68 34.56
C PHE A 1081 -4.14 -12.67 35.25
N GLN A 1082 -4.16 -12.67 36.59
CA GLN A 1082 -3.48 -11.70 37.47
C GLN A 1082 -2.26 -12.29 38.18
N LEU A 1083 -1.54 -11.42 38.91
CA LEU A 1083 -0.49 -11.81 39.83
C LEU A 1083 -1.05 -12.45 41.11
N ALA A 1084 -0.33 -13.40 41.72
CA ALA A 1084 -0.82 -14.17 42.87
C ALA A 1084 -1.29 -13.33 44.09
N SER A 1085 -0.79 -12.11 44.28
CA SER A 1085 -1.26 -11.20 45.35
C SER A 1085 -2.70 -10.74 45.18
N SER A 1086 -3.15 -10.53 43.94
CA SER A 1086 -4.54 -10.13 43.65
C SER A 1086 -5.52 -11.27 43.96
N ALA A 1087 -5.08 -12.52 43.80
CA ALA A 1087 -5.85 -13.70 44.20
C ALA A 1087 -5.96 -13.86 45.74
N ARG A 1088 -5.04 -13.26 46.52
CA ARG A 1088 -5.11 -13.24 47.99
C ARG A 1088 -6.02 -12.16 48.57
N GLN A 1089 -6.24 -11.05 47.89
CA GLN A 1089 -7.06 -9.95 48.42
C GLN A 1089 -8.58 -10.24 48.39
N MET A 1090 -9.01 -11.35 47.77
CA MET A 1090 -10.39 -11.83 47.82
C MET A 1090 -10.62 -12.93 48.90
N VAL A 1091 -9.67 -13.09 49.84
CA VAL A 1091 -9.72 -14.03 50.98
C VAL A 1091 -10.40 -13.39 52.19
#